data_AF-A0A9W5Y850-F1
#
_entry.id   AF-A0A9W5Y850-F1
#
_cell.length_a   1.000
_cell.length_b   1.000
_cell.length_c   1.000
_cell.angle_alpha   90.00
_cell.angle_beta   90.00
_cell.angle_gamma   90.00
#
_symmetry.space_group_name_H-M   'P 1'
#
loop_
_entity.id
_entity.type
_entity.pdbx_description
1 polymer ?
#
loop_
_entity_poly.entity_id
_entity_poly.type
_entity_poly.pdbx_seq_one_letter_code
_entity_poly.pdbx_strand_id
1 'polypeptide(L)'
;MKKIISCLLIVALMITVVPVNAVTDPGVLKEQVQNVYLARSNGDSIIENLKFKDVSSSSWAIEPIIRFGALEVIKGYNENNAKKYRPKSSISNEESLAVILRVLGMEEAAQQAGNQLLQNNPDLPDHVLTLWTKGYLQLANNMGLITVDDLDSAFVEEQSELNPSENFMRRGPVTREQLAVWLVKAINTQQPDLISPLYKQTQVFNYNDWEKIDREFIPYVEAVTQKKIMVGNNGAFNPKGKVTREQMAQILKNLDDIVYNTMNVSKLNGTVAYIEDSNSMGASDNLATRRILIKDENGKVNEVNYEYTKKSNGQVFTKNVPVLTNGVIDGLLSLREGEYIEYLVNNDTEEMLYAYSKGIDSPYELEGVLQPLNDISSGKITITSDKGINYSFQMKDGLYNNTDGTIRINDLKVDMTNAPVGSKVKLFIDNNIVDKIQLAGDQMIFDQLSGIVKENNPTFNYITIITWDGKEVTKNYQKKGLAVEKQQYYDTEDEIGYIDEMFPDFRFDPRDTTIDDVEAGDLIDMKLSLDGKNVIAISAKTNYIVKYGTINRIVNNGVNGLKLGIQFDDLTSTVYDISTNIPVKRADQNISQFDLQEGQVVKLLINQAVFEPGTISESVKEIQVDEYGNTVANLYKGTLGNLNNSQRTLTLLNSYELTNAGWREYTQSKILDISSKNIEYFLDSKQISLDYAMNYLKSPDTSVYVASEKYYDDEKILKVTFATGRESVLAKDNVTYSNGNNKFKILKNSNYINTNDGTIVVKNGKLLEDNNIVSPDYAQVVLNGNNKAVIVNITKEPGNDSTSIFRGRIKSINENENMQVQSFALLKGMEWIYSPIPRMFTTDYETVIMDAKGIVPQTDFLDYSEKTKVDDVYTIISDGTKAKYIIENPYCKDGVKGEIYEIANGAISIKDTIVYNKTKDKWKDLSYKNSYGKINILANSIIIKNNEVISPDMLEKGDVIRVITDEYLINKLASTGARDVNGYIILVEK
;
A
#
# COMPACT_ATOMS: atom_id res chain seq x y z
N MET A 1 34.74 13.58 19.59
CA MET A 1 34.30 12.47 18.72
C MET A 1 33.89 11.17 19.45
N LYS A 2 33.61 11.18 20.77
CA LYS A 2 33.01 10.01 21.48
C LYS A 2 31.67 10.31 22.18
N LYS A 3 31.14 11.54 22.08
CA LYS A 3 29.86 11.96 22.67
C LYS A 3 28.73 12.17 21.65
N ILE A 4 29.03 12.17 20.35
CA ILE A 4 28.05 12.43 19.27
C ILE A 4 27.44 11.12 18.73
N ILE A 5 28.08 9.97 19.00
CA ILE A 5 27.58 8.65 18.58
C ILE A 5 26.52 8.09 19.56
N SER A 6 26.37 8.65 20.76
CA SER A 6 25.37 8.20 21.74
C SER A 6 23.95 8.74 21.51
N CYS A 7 23.77 9.83 20.76
CA CYS A 7 22.43 10.40 20.53
C CYS A 7 21.68 9.80 19.33
N LEU A 8 22.39 9.31 18.31
CA LEU A 8 21.80 8.70 17.11
C LEU A 8 21.25 7.28 17.33
N LEU A 9 21.58 6.63 18.45
CA LEU A 9 21.03 5.30 18.77
C LEU A 9 19.66 5.32 19.47
N ILE A 10 19.20 6.49 19.95
CA ILE A 10 18.02 6.66 20.80
C ILE A 10 16.71 6.67 20.00
N VAL A 11 16.73 7.13 18.74
CA VAL A 11 15.51 7.26 17.94
C VAL A 11 14.99 5.88 17.50
N ALA A 12 15.84 4.84 17.38
CA ALA A 12 15.40 3.53 16.88
C ALA A 12 14.60 2.64 17.87
N LEU A 13 13.97 3.21 18.90
CA LEU A 13 13.44 2.49 20.08
C LEU A 13 11.94 2.64 20.36
N MET A 14 11.22 3.48 19.65
CA MET A 14 9.77 3.41 19.72
C MET A 14 9.33 2.21 18.88
N ILE A 15 9.03 1.10 19.56
CA ILE A 15 7.96 0.24 19.10
C ILE A 15 6.77 1.15 18.83
N THR A 16 6.16 1.00 17.65
CA THR A 16 4.85 1.55 17.35
C THR A 16 3.84 0.85 18.26
N VAL A 17 3.73 1.41 19.45
CA VAL A 17 2.78 0.95 20.40
C VAL A 17 1.45 1.59 20.00
N VAL A 18 0.61 0.81 19.30
CA VAL A 18 -0.71 1.21 18.81
C VAL A 18 -1.49 1.87 19.95
N PRO A 19 -2.01 3.11 19.80
CA PRO A 19 -2.91 3.68 20.80
C PRO A 19 -4.16 2.81 20.86
N VAL A 20 -4.33 2.13 21.99
CA VAL A 20 -5.51 1.31 22.26
C VAL A 20 -6.69 2.26 22.52
N ASN A 21 -7.82 2.09 21.82
CA ASN A 21 -9.07 2.67 22.29
C ASN A 21 -9.58 1.87 23.46
N ALA A 22 -9.09 2.31 24.59
CA ALA A 22 -9.53 2.04 25.93
C ALA A 22 -11.05 2.04 26.11
N VAL A 23 -11.57 0.91 26.60
CA VAL A 23 -12.60 0.94 27.64
C VAL A 23 -11.83 1.10 28.95
N THR A 24 -11.43 2.33 29.29
CA THR A 24 -10.65 2.53 30.53
C THR A 24 -11.52 2.21 31.74
N ASP A 25 -10.99 1.43 32.70
CA ASP A 25 -11.42 1.47 34.11
C ASP A 25 -10.38 2.29 34.89
N PRO A 26 -10.46 3.63 34.96
CA PRO A 26 -9.50 4.45 35.70
C PRO A 26 -9.48 4.13 37.20
N GLY A 27 -10.47 3.40 37.71
CA GLY A 27 -10.50 2.88 39.07
C GLY A 27 -9.39 1.87 39.34
N VAL A 28 -8.98 1.10 38.32
CA VAL A 28 -7.97 0.05 38.46
C VAL A 28 -6.60 0.60 38.86
N LEU A 29 -6.28 1.83 38.49
CA LEU A 29 -5.04 2.51 38.89
C LEU A 29 -4.95 2.83 40.38
N LYS A 30 -6.09 2.80 41.09
CA LYS A 30 -6.17 3.00 42.55
C LYS A 30 -6.16 1.67 43.31
N GLU A 31 -6.33 0.55 42.61
CA GLU A 31 -6.31 -0.79 43.18
C GLU A 31 -4.86 -1.28 43.32
N GLN A 32 -4.57 -2.10 44.32
CA GLN A 32 -3.23 -2.65 44.52
C GLN A 32 -2.98 -3.78 43.52
N VAL A 33 -1.87 -3.71 42.77
CA VAL A 33 -1.40 -4.82 41.93
C VAL A 33 -1.06 -6.01 42.83
N GLN A 34 -1.77 -7.11 42.64
CA GLN A 34 -1.61 -8.34 43.41
C GLN A 34 -0.39 -9.14 42.95
N ASN A 35 -0.27 -9.36 41.63
CA ASN A 35 0.82 -10.13 41.04
C ASN A 35 1.41 -9.38 39.85
N VAL A 36 2.73 -9.51 39.66
CA VAL A 36 3.46 -8.99 38.50
C VAL A 36 4.10 -10.17 37.79
N TYR A 37 3.65 -10.47 36.59
CA TYR A 37 4.16 -11.58 35.78
C TYR A 37 5.25 -11.11 34.83
N LEU A 38 6.22 -12.00 34.58
CA LEU A 38 7.36 -11.73 33.72
C LEU A 38 7.06 -12.10 32.27
N ALA A 39 7.33 -11.20 31.34
CA ALA A 39 7.40 -11.56 29.92
C ALA A 39 8.73 -12.27 29.61
N ARG A 40 8.74 -13.14 28.58
CA ARG A 40 9.87 -14.01 28.28
C ARG A 40 10.92 -13.34 27.41
N SER A 41 12.19 -13.52 27.75
CA SER A 41 13.33 -12.97 26.99
C SER A 41 13.49 -13.56 25.58
N ASN A 42 12.99 -14.77 25.36
CA ASN A 42 12.93 -15.44 24.05
C ASN A 42 11.53 -15.35 23.40
N GLY A 43 10.62 -14.53 23.94
CA GLY A 43 9.21 -14.47 23.50
C GLY A 43 9.04 -14.22 22.01
N ASP A 44 9.80 -13.27 21.43
CA ASP A 44 9.74 -12.97 19.99
C ASP A 44 10.20 -14.15 19.13
N SER A 45 11.22 -14.88 19.58
CA SER A 45 11.68 -16.09 18.89
C SER A 45 10.61 -17.19 18.93
N ILE A 46 9.87 -17.31 20.03
CA ILE A 46 8.76 -18.26 20.15
C ILE A 46 7.63 -17.84 19.21
N ILE A 47 7.23 -16.56 19.20
CA ILE A 47 6.20 -16.02 18.30
C ILE A 47 6.54 -16.35 16.84
N GLU A 48 7.76 -16.06 16.39
CA GLU A 48 8.21 -16.34 15.03
C GLU A 48 8.22 -17.85 14.71
N ASN A 49 8.55 -18.70 15.68
CA ASN A 49 8.50 -20.15 15.50
C ASN A 49 7.07 -20.71 15.41
N LEU A 50 6.07 -19.96 15.87
CA LEU A 50 4.65 -20.35 15.86
C LEU A 50 3.88 -19.85 14.63
N LYS A 51 4.49 -19.01 13.78
CA LYS A 51 3.90 -18.53 12.51
C LYS A 51 3.92 -19.61 11.42
N PHE A 52 3.11 -20.66 11.59
CA PHE A 52 3.03 -21.78 10.66
C PHE A 52 2.25 -21.42 9.39
N LYS A 53 2.88 -21.59 8.21
CA LYS A 53 2.25 -21.25 6.92
C LYS A 53 1.09 -22.18 6.51
N ASP A 54 1.01 -23.36 7.11
CA ASP A 54 0.05 -24.42 6.78
C ASP A 54 -1.04 -24.62 7.84
N VAL A 55 -1.15 -23.70 8.81
CA VAL A 55 -2.24 -23.66 9.78
C VAL A 55 -3.05 -22.38 9.54
N SER A 56 -4.30 -22.53 9.10
CA SER A 56 -5.20 -21.41 8.87
C SER A 56 -5.63 -20.76 10.20
N SER A 57 -5.80 -19.43 10.21
CA SER A 57 -6.34 -18.67 11.35
C SER A 57 -7.76 -19.08 11.74
N SER A 58 -8.55 -19.64 10.80
CA SER A 58 -9.89 -20.18 11.07
C SER A 58 -9.89 -21.68 11.38
N SER A 59 -8.72 -22.31 11.51
CA SER A 59 -8.62 -23.74 11.82
C SER A 59 -9.10 -24.01 13.24
N TRP A 60 -9.94 -25.03 13.44
CA TRP A 60 -10.37 -25.47 14.77
C TRP A 60 -9.20 -25.85 15.69
N ALA A 61 -8.06 -26.23 15.10
CA ALA A 61 -6.86 -26.65 15.82
C ALA A 61 -5.84 -25.53 16.06
N ILE A 62 -6.05 -24.30 15.55
CA ILE A 62 -5.07 -23.22 15.67
C ILE A 62 -4.72 -22.95 17.14
N GLU A 63 -5.74 -22.80 17.98
CA GLU A 63 -5.56 -22.44 19.38
C GLU A 63 -4.81 -23.54 20.17
N PRO A 64 -5.20 -24.84 20.10
CA PRO A 64 -4.41 -25.90 20.70
C PRO A 64 -2.95 -25.95 20.21
N ILE A 65 -2.73 -25.79 18.89
CA ILE A 65 -1.38 -25.86 18.30
C ILE A 65 -0.50 -24.74 18.84
N ILE A 66 -1.01 -23.50 18.84
CA ILE A 66 -0.26 -22.33 19.28
C ILE A 66 -0.04 -22.37 20.79
N ARG A 67 -1.05 -22.75 21.58
CA ARG A 67 -0.93 -22.89 23.04
C ARG A 67 0.20 -23.84 23.43
N PHE A 68 0.16 -25.09 22.94
CA PHE A 68 1.19 -26.07 23.28
C PHE A 68 2.51 -25.84 22.55
N GLY A 69 2.51 -25.04 21.50
CA GLY A 69 3.74 -24.52 20.92
C GLY A 69 4.39 -23.42 21.77
N ALA A 70 3.60 -22.54 22.38
CA ALA A 70 4.08 -21.49 23.29
C ALA A 70 4.65 -22.07 24.59
N LEU A 71 4.11 -23.21 25.03
CA LEU A 71 4.65 -24.05 26.10
C LEU A 71 5.83 -24.94 25.67
N GLU A 72 6.25 -24.84 24.39
CA GLU A 72 7.35 -25.62 23.78
C GLU A 72 7.16 -27.16 23.79
N VAL A 73 5.97 -27.63 24.14
CA VAL A 73 5.58 -29.04 24.11
C VAL A 73 5.48 -29.54 22.66
N ILE A 74 4.87 -28.75 21.79
CA ILE A 74 4.67 -29.05 20.38
C ILE A 74 5.61 -28.20 19.53
N LYS A 75 6.30 -28.82 18.56
CA LYS A 75 7.28 -28.17 17.69
C LYS A 75 6.93 -28.42 16.21
N GLY A 76 7.14 -27.42 15.36
CA GLY A 76 6.98 -27.53 13.90
C GLY A 76 8.30 -27.78 13.17
N TYR A 77 8.25 -27.85 11.85
CA TYR A 77 9.41 -28.09 10.98
C TYR A 77 9.75 -26.83 10.19
N ASN A 78 11.02 -26.70 9.83
CA ASN A 78 11.45 -25.73 8.82
C ASN A 78 11.60 -26.46 7.47
N GLU A 79 10.80 -26.09 6.49
CA GLU A 79 10.77 -26.70 5.16
C GLU A 79 10.79 -25.61 4.10
N ASN A 80 11.80 -25.62 3.22
CA ASN A 80 11.95 -24.63 2.15
C ASN A 80 11.86 -23.18 2.66
N ASN A 81 12.54 -22.88 3.78
CA ASN A 81 12.50 -21.58 4.48
C ASN A 81 11.09 -21.14 4.93
N ALA A 82 10.21 -22.10 5.21
CA ALA A 82 8.90 -21.87 5.79
C ALA A 82 8.68 -22.75 7.02
N LYS A 83 8.17 -22.15 8.09
CA LYS A 83 7.70 -22.89 9.28
C LYS A 83 6.38 -23.59 8.93
N LYS A 84 6.35 -24.91 9.12
CA LYS A 84 5.17 -25.75 8.88
C LYS A 84 4.88 -26.63 10.08
N TYR A 85 3.61 -26.78 10.41
CA TYR A 85 3.16 -27.66 11.48
C TYR A 85 2.76 -29.05 10.99
N ARG A 86 2.31 -29.18 9.73
CA ARG A 86 1.73 -30.38 9.12
C ARG A 86 0.52 -30.92 9.90
N PRO A 87 -0.55 -30.12 10.08
CA PRO A 87 -1.67 -30.46 10.98
C PRO A 87 -2.35 -31.79 10.61
N LYS A 88 -2.51 -32.08 9.31
CA LYS A 88 -3.17 -33.30 8.81
C LYS A 88 -2.28 -34.54 8.76
N SER A 89 -0.97 -34.40 8.95
CA SER A 89 -0.05 -35.54 8.94
C SER A 89 -0.21 -36.38 10.20
N SER A 90 -0.04 -37.69 10.07
CA SER A 90 0.01 -38.58 11.23
C SER A 90 1.22 -38.24 12.10
N ILE A 91 1.01 -38.19 13.43
CA ILE A 91 2.11 -38.07 14.38
C ILE A 91 2.75 -39.45 14.57
N SER A 92 4.08 -39.50 14.57
CA SER A 92 4.84 -40.74 14.74
C SER A 92 4.87 -41.20 16.19
N ASN A 93 5.25 -42.46 16.41
CA ASN A 93 5.42 -43.02 17.75
C ASN A 93 6.49 -42.25 18.56
N GLU A 94 7.65 -41.97 17.95
CA GLU A 94 8.73 -41.20 18.60
C GLU A 94 8.31 -39.76 18.94
N GLU A 95 7.58 -39.10 18.03
CA GLU A 95 7.09 -37.74 18.27
C GLU A 95 6.03 -37.72 19.37
N SER A 96 5.16 -38.72 19.41
CA SER A 96 4.11 -38.83 20.43
C SER A 96 4.69 -38.99 21.82
N LEU A 97 5.68 -39.89 21.98
CA LEU A 97 6.39 -40.07 23.24
C LEU A 97 7.16 -38.82 23.66
N ALA A 98 7.83 -38.15 22.71
CA ALA A 98 8.52 -36.90 23.01
C ALA A 98 7.56 -35.81 23.51
N VAL A 99 6.39 -35.65 22.86
CA VAL A 99 5.35 -34.70 23.29
C VAL A 99 4.85 -35.03 24.70
N ILE A 100 4.56 -36.30 24.99
CA ILE A 100 4.12 -36.74 26.32
C ILE A 100 5.20 -36.44 27.37
N LEU A 101 6.46 -36.75 27.10
CA LEU A 101 7.55 -36.49 28.05
C LEU A 101 7.80 -34.99 28.29
N ARG A 102 7.59 -34.12 27.28
CA ARG A 102 7.63 -32.66 27.48
C ARG A 102 6.51 -32.15 28.38
N VAL A 103 5.30 -32.68 28.22
CA VAL A 103 4.17 -32.36 29.12
C VAL A 103 4.51 -32.69 30.58
N LEU A 104 5.26 -33.77 30.80
CA LEU A 104 5.71 -34.17 32.14
C LEU A 104 6.92 -33.37 32.66
N GLY A 105 7.40 -32.37 31.92
CA GLY A 105 8.60 -31.60 32.28
C GLY A 105 9.90 -32.40 32.17
N MET A 106 9.92 -33.53 31.45
CA MET A 106 11.06 -34.46 31.42
C MET A 106 11.97 -34.26 30.19
N GLU A 107 11.89 -33.12 29.51
CA GLU A 107 12.74 -32.82 28.34
C GLU A 107 14.23 -32.81 28.72
N GLU A 108 14.59 -32.23 29.86
CA GLU A 108 15.98 -32.22 30.34
C GLU A 108 16.48 -33.64 30.63
N ALA A 109 15.69 -34.45 31.35
CA ALA A 109 16.03 -35.83 31.66
C ALA A 109 16.20 -36.67 30.37
N ALA A 110 15.36 -36.45 29.35
CA ALA A 110 15.50 -37.11 28.05
C ALA A 110 16.78 -36.69 27.32
N GLN A 111 17.15 -35.41 27.34
CA GLN A 111 18.41 -34.94 26.75
C GLN A 111 19.63 -35.51 27.47
N GLN A 112 19.60 -35.57 28.82
CA GLN A 112 20.65 -36.20 29.62
C GLN A 112 20.78 -37.69 29.30
N ALA A 113 19.67 -38.42 29.15
CA ALA A 113 19.68 -39.82 28.73
C ALA A 113 20.32 -40.00 27.34
N GLY A 114 20.02 -39.10 26.39
CA GLY A 114 20.69 -39.06 25.08
C GLY A 114 22.20 -38.87 25.21
N ASN A 115 22.64 -37.88 25.99
CA ASN A 115 24.08 -37.62 26.20
C ASN A 115 24.81 -38.81 26.84
N GLN A 116 24.16 -39.52 27.77
CA GLN A 116 24.71 -40.74 28.36
C GLN A 116 24.84 -41.88 27.33
N LEU A 117 23.89 -42.01 26.40
CA LEU A 117 23.99 -42.97 25.30
C LEU A 117 25.20 -42.68 24.40
N LEU A 118 25.47 -41.41 24.08
CA LEU A 118 26.66 -41.01 23.32
C LEU A 118 27.96 -41.31 24.09
N GLN A 119 27.98 -41.06 25.40
CA GLN A 119 29.16 -41.41 26.23
C GLN A 119 29.44 -42.91 26.25
N ASN A 120 28.39 -43.73 26.33
CA ASN A 120 28.51 -45.18 26.34
C ASN A 120 28.81 -45.77 24.96
N ASN A 121 28.43 -45.08 23.88
CA ASN A 121 28.66 -45.50 22.50
C ASN A 121 29.11 -44.30 21.64
N PRO A 122 30.41 -43.96 21.67
CA PRO A 122 30.95 -42.79 20.95
C PRO A 122 30.79 -42.84 19.43
N ASP A 123 30.56 -44.03 18.87
CA ASP A 123 30.36 -44.26 17.43
C ASP A 123 28.94 -43.91 16.95
N LEU A 124 28.05 -43.48 17.85
CA LEU A 124 26.71 -43.00 17.48
C LEU A 124 26.79 -41.72 16.63
N PRO A 125 25.92 -41.56 15.60
CA PRO A 125 25.93 -40.36 14.77
C PRO A 125 25.73 -39.08 15.61
N ASP A 126 26.64 -38.11 15.45
CA ASP A 126 26.68 -36.83 16.17
C ASP A 126 25.55 -35.85 15.79
N HIS A 127 24.48 -36.34 15.16
CA HIS A 127 23.35 -35.50 14.80
C HIS A 127 22.43 -35.31 16.00
N VAL A 128 22.42 -34.09 16.54
CA VAL A 128 21.76 -33.75 17.82
C VAL A 128 20.30 -34.19 17.91
N LEU A 129 19.54 -34.13 16.80
CA LEU A 129 18.13 -34.55 16.79
C LEU A 129 17.97 -36.07 16.91
N THR A 130 18.88 -36.84 16.33
CA THR A 130 18.86 -38.30 16.45
C THR A 130 19.19 -38.72 17.88
N LEU A 131 20.15 -38.04 18.51
CA LEU A 131 20.54 -38.30 19.89
C LEU A 131 19.41 -37.98 20.87
N TRP A 132 18.75 -36.83 20.70
CA TRP A 132 17.62 -36.45 21.55
C TRP A 132 16.45 -37.42 21.41
N THR A 133 16.10 -37.84 20.19
CA THR A 133 15.07 -38.85 19.96
C THR A 133 15.37 -40.16 20.69
N LYS A 134 16.62 -40.65 20.64
CA LYS A 134 17.02 -41.85 21.39
C LYS A 134 16.92 -41.65 22.90
N GLY A 135 17.24 -40.46 23.40
CA GLY A 135 17.05 -40.09 24.81
C GLY A 135 15.58 -40.13 25.25
N TYR A 136 14.65 -39.61 24.44
CA TYR A 136 13.22 -39.72 24.71
C TYR A 136 12.74 -41.17 24.76
N LEU A 137 13.17 -42.00 23.81
CA LEU A 137 12.81 -43.42 23.77
C LEU A 137 13.36 -44.19 24.97
N GLN A 138 14.62 -43.95 25.35
CA GLN A 138 15.22 -44.55 26.54
C GLN A 138 14.43 -44.19 27.81
N LEU A 139 14.05 -42.92 27.95
CA LEU A 139 13.26 -42.48 29.09
C LEU A 139 11.85 -43.09 29.08
N ALA A 140 11.21 -43.17 27.92
CA ALA A 140 9.91 -43.82 27.77
C ALA A 140 9.96 -45.31 28.20
N ASN A 141 11.03 -46.03 27.87
CA ASN A 141 11.26 -47.40 28.35
C ASN A 141 11.44 -47.45 29.87
N ASN A 142 12.27 -46.56 30.44
CA ASN A 142 12.50 -46.50 31.88
C ASN A 142 11.20 -46.23 32.67
N MET A 143 10.25 -45.53 32.06
CA MET A 143 8.92 -45.25 32.61
C MET A 143 7.87 -46.34 32.29
N GLY A 144 8.24 -47.41 31.57
CA GLY A 144 7.34 -48.49 31.19
C GLY A 144 6.25 -48.09 30.19
N LEU A 145 6.48 -47.01 29.43
CA LEU A 145 5.61 -46.59 28.32
C LEU A 145 5.79 -47.49 27.11
N ILE A 146 7.04 -47.87 26.83
CA ILE A 146 7.42 -48.88 25.83
C ILE A 146 8.18 -50.01 26.52
N THR A 147 8.26 -51.17 25.89
CA THR A 147 9.03 -52.32 26.36
C THR A 147 10.50 -52.24 25.93
N VAL A 148 11.34 -53.13 26.47
CA VAL A 148 12.74 -53.24 26.03
C VAL A 148 12.82 -53.68 24.56
N ASP A 149 11.96 -54.61 24.13
CA ASP A 149 11.91 -55.06 22.73
C ASP A 149 11.48 -53.92 21.78
N ASP A 150 10.58 -53.05 22.23
CA ASP A 150 10.19 -51.84 21.49
C ASP A 150 11.36 -50.86 21.38
N LEU A 151 12.12 -50.67 22.47
CA LEU A 151 13.29 -49.81 22.51
C LEU A 151 14.39 -50.32 21.56
N ASP A 152 14.67 -51.62 21.58
CA ASP A 152 15.65 -52.26 20.71
C ASP A 152 15.25 -52.08 19.23
N SER A 153 13.97 -52.30 18.90
CA SER A 153 13.41 -52.03 17.57
C SER A 153 13.53 -50.55 17.20
N ALA A 154 13.27 -49.64 18.15
CA ALA A 154 13.38 -48.21 17.95
C ALA A 154 14.83 -47.74 17.77
N PHE A 155 15.85 -48.49 18.19
CA PHE A 155 17.25 -48.09 18.03
C PHE A 155 17.87 -48.50 16.68
N VAL A 156 17.19 -49.37 15.92
CA VAL A 156 17.58 -49.72 14.54
C VAL A 156 17.45 -48.50 13.63
N GLU A 157 18.55 -48.03 13.06
CA GLU A 157 18.58 -46.79 12.25
C GLU A 157 17.68 -46.87 11.01
N GLU A 158 17.80 -47.94 10.24
CA GLU A 158 17.02 -48.20 9.04
C GLU A 158 15.67 -48.84 9.37
N GLN A 159 14.73 -48.01 9.81
CA GLN A 159 13.37 -48.44 10.16
C GLN A 159 12.62 -49.15 9.01
N SER A 160 13.07 -49.02 7.76
CA SER A 160 12.46 -49.70 6.61
C SER A 160 12.72 -51.22 6.57
N GLU A 161 13.73 -51.70 7.31
CA GLU A 161 14.11 -53.12 7.37
C GLU A 161 13.29 -53.93 8.39
N LEU A 162 12.57 -53.25 9.29
CA LEU A 162 11.75 -53.87 10.33
C LEU A 162 10.39 -54.32 9.78
N ASN A 163 9.83 -55.39 10.36
CA ASN A 163 8.49 -55.85 10.04
C ASN A 163 7.45 -55.09 10.89
N PRO A 164 6.59 -54.23 10.30
CA PRO A 164 5.63 -53.43 11.07
C PRO A 164 4.58 -54.24 11.84
N SER A 165 4.45 -55.55 11.55
CA SER A 165 3.53 -56.45 12.24
C SER A 165 4.15 -57.11 13.49
N GLU A 166 5.48 -57.06 13.62
CA GLU A 166 6.24 -57.74 14.68
C GLU A 166 7.10 -56.77 15.48
N ASN A 167 7.48 -55.62 14.91
CA ASN A 167 8.40 -54.67 15.50
C ASN A 167 7.74 -53.31 15.75
N PHE A 168 8.24 -52.62 16.78
CA PHE A 168 7.88 -51.24 17.05
C PHE A 168 8.54 -50.28 16.05
N MET A 169 7.70 -49.64 15.23
CA MET A 169 8.13 -48.70 14.21
C MET A 169 8.17 -47.28 14.78
N ARG A 170 9.34 -46.74 15.16
CA ARG A 170 9.43 -45.42 15.81
C ARG A 170 8.95 -44.27 14.91
N ARG A 171 9.21 -44.36 13.60
CA ARG A 171 8.73 -43.42 12.57
C ARG A 171 7.33 -43.75 12.06
N GLY A 172 6.77 -44.87 12.48
CA GLY A 172 5.40 -45.27 12.17
C GLY A 172 4.38 -44.42 12.91
N PRO A 173 3.14 -44.32 12.41
CA PRO A 173 2.09 -43.53 13.03
C PRO A 173 1.58 -44.19 14.32
N VAL A 174 1.30 -43.38 15.34
CA VAL A 174 0.67 -43.88 16.57
C VAL A 174 -0.81 -44.21 16.36
N THR A 175 -1.28 -45.30 16.96
CA THR A 175 -2.71 -45.63 17.00
C THR A 175 -3.39 -44.92 18.18
N ARG A 176 -4.70 -44.73 18.09
CA ARG A 176 -5.48 -44.03 19.13
C ARG A 176 -5.49 -44.77 20.47
N GLU A 177 -5.61 -46.09 20.45
CA GLU A 177 -5.54 -46.90 21.68
C GLU A 177 -4.12 -46.88 22.31
N GLN A 178 -3.05 -46.90 21.49
CA GLN A 178 -1.68 -46.88 21.99
C GLN A 178 -1.38 -45.54 22.66
N LEU A 179 -1.82 -44.45 22.03
CA LEU A 179 -1.70 -43.11 22.62
C LEU A 179 -2.46 -43.03 23.96
N ALA A 180 -3.66 -43.63 24.06
CA ALA A 180 -4.43 -43.65 25.31
C ALA A 180 -3.66 -44.34 26.43
N VAL A 181 -3.02 -45.48 26.14
CA VAL A 181 -2.17 -46.21 27.11
C VAL A 181 -1.01 -45.34 27.57
N TRP A 182 -0.26 -44.75 26.63
CA TRP A 182 0.89 -43.91 26.95
C TRP A 182 0.51 -42.69 27.78
N LEU A 183 -0.59 -42.00 27.45
CA LEU A 183 -1.06 -40.85 28.21
C LEU A 183 -1.38 -41.21 29.66
N VAL A 184 -2.19 -42.25 29.87
CA VAL A 184 -2.61 -42.68 31.21
C VAL A 184 -1.41 -43.15 32.03
N LYS A 185 -0.53 -43.99 31.47
CA LYS A 185 0.66 -44.47 32.18
C LYS A 185 1.62 -43.34 32.53
N ALA A 186 1.89 -42.44 31.58
CA ALA A 186 2.82 -41.35 31.76
C ALA A 186 2.36 -40.38 32.86
N ILE A 187 1.09 -39.94 32.79
CA ILE A 187 0.53 -39.02 33.78
C ILE A 187 0.49 -39.68 35.16
N ASN A 188 0.08 -40.94 35.26
CA ASN A 188 0.04 -41.66 36.54
C ASN A 188 1.44 -41.88 37.16
N THR A 189 2.52 -41.78 36.38
CA THR A 189 3.89 -41.86 36.90
C THR A 189 4.28 -40.62 37.70
N GLN A 190 3.76 -39.44 37.33
CA GLN A 190 4.07 -38.16 38.00
C GLN A 190 2.96 -37.73 38.97
N GLN A 191 1.70 -37.96 38.61
CA GLN A 191 0.52 -37.58 39.39
C GLN A 191 -0.39 -38.81 39.55
N PRO A 192 -0.13 -39.67 40.55
CA PRO A 192 -0.98 -40.81 40.86
C PRO A 192 -2.44 -40.39 41.04
N ASP A 193 -3.38 -41.23 40.59
CA ASP A 193 -4.84 -41.06 40.75
C ASP A 193 -5.53 -39.98 39.92
N LEU A 194 -4.78 -39.20 39.13
CA LEU A 194 -5.37 -38.17 38.27
C LEU A 194 -6.08 -38.77 37.04
N ILE A 195 -5.40 -39.73 36.40
CA ILE A 195 -5.96 -40.61 35.36
C ILE A 195 -5.38 -42.00 35.57
N SER A 196 -6.21 -42.93 36.06
CA SER A 196 -5.83 -44.33 36.30
C SER A 196 -6.63 -45.26 35.39
N PRO A 197 -6.09 -46.45 35.02
CA PRO A 197 -6.84 -47.42 34.24
C PRO A 197 -8.13 -47.84 34.96
N LEU A 198 -9.25 -47.83 34.23
CA LEU A 198 -10.57 -48.08 34.79
C LEU A 198 -11.10 -49.45 34.37
N TYR A 199 -11.14 -50.37 35.35
CA TYR A 199 -11.59 -51.74 35.14
C TYR A 199 -13.11 -51.92 35.24
N LYS A 200 -13.84 -50.85 35.61
CA LYS A 200 -15.31 -50.79 35.54
C LYS A 200 -15.70 -50.02 34.29
N GLN A 201 -15.96 -50.74 33.20
CA GLN A 201 -16.28 -50.12 31.91
C GLN A 201 -17.72 -49.61 31.87
N THR A 202 -17.90 -48.34 31.51
CA THR A 202 -19.20 -47.68 31.39
C THR A 202 -19.32 -46.85 30.12
N GLN A 203 -18.22 -46.37 29.57
CA GLN A 203 -18.21 -45.49 28.38
C GLN A 203 -17.70 -46.18 27.12
N VAL A 204 -16.67 -47.03 27.24
CA VAL A 204 -16.03 -47.69 26.09
C VAL A 204 -17.01 -48.56 25.30
N PHE A 205 -17.96 -49.21 25.99
CA PHE A 205 -18.98 -50.05 25.35
C PHE A 205 -20.07 -49.27 24.60
N ASN A 206 -20.10 -47.95 24.72
CA ASN A 206 -20.99 -47.11 23.92
C ASN A 206 -20.47 -46.91 22.48
N TYR A 207 -19.23 -47.33 22.19
CA TYR A 207 -18.68 -47.28 20.85
C TYR A 207 -18.98 -48.54 20.05
N ASN A 208 -19.44 -48.37 18.81
CA ASN A 208 -19.80 -49.48 17.92
C ASN A 208 -18.62 -50.37 17.54
N ASP A 209 -17.39 -49.91 17.74
CA ASP A 209 -16.14 -50.59 17.38
C ASP A 209 -15.27 -50.92 18.60
N TRP A 210 -15.84 -50.94 19.81
CA TRP A 210 -15.12 -51.23 21.05
C TRP A 210 -14.39 -52.59 21.02
N GLU A 211 -14.95 -53.59 20.34
CA GLU A 211 -14.36 -54.93 20.21
C GLU A 211 -13.02 -54.94 19.44
N LYS A 212 -12.68 -53.85 18.73
CA LYS A 212 -11.40 -53.69 18.03
C LYS A 212 -10.28 -53.15 18.92
N ILE A 213 -10.58 -52.79 20.17
CA ILE A 213 -9.59 -52.35 21.15
C ILE A 213 -8.87 -53.60 21.69
N ASP A 214 -7.54 -53.56 21.76
CA ASP A 214 -6.80 -54.67 22.39
C ASP A 214 -7.22 -54.83 23.86
N ARG A 215 -7.39 -56.08 24.30
CA ARG A 215 -8.05 -56.40 25.58
C ARG A 215 -7.38 -55.69 26.76
N GLU A 216 -6.06 -55.64 26.75
CA GLU A 216 -5.21 -54.98 27.74
C GLU A 216 -5.33 -53.45 27.71
N PHE A 217 -5.78 -52.86 26.60
CA PHE A 217 -5.91 -51.42 26.41
C PHE A 217 -7.29 -50.88 26.80
N ILE A 218 -8.30 -51.76 26.92
CA ILE A 218 -9.67 -51.38 27.32
C ILE A 218 -9.71 -50.51 28.57
N PRO A 219 -9.01 -50.82 29.68
CA PRO A 219 -9.06 -49.98 30.89
C PRO A 219 -8.49 -48.57 30.69
N TYR A 220 -7.54 -48.42 29.77
CA TYR A 220 -6.91 -47.14 29.44
C TYR A 220 -7.79 -46.31 28.52
N VAL A 221 -8.39 -46.95 27.51
CA VAL A 221 -9.37 -46.31 26.61
C VAL A 221 -10.59 -45.84 27.42
N GLU A 222 -11.11 -46.66 28.34
CA GLU A 222 -12.18 -46.26 29.26
C GLU A 222 -11.81 -44.98 30.03
N ALA A 223 -10.58 -44.91 30.57
CA ALA A 223 -10.13 -43.75 31.35
C ALA A 223 -10.12 -42.46 30.52
N VAL A 224 -9.54 -42.47 29.32
CA VAL A 224 -9.46 -41.28 28.45
C VAL A 224 -10.82 -40.88 27.88
N THR A 225 -11.72 -41.84 27.63
CA THR A 225 -13.07 -41.57 27.17
C THR A 225 -13.93 -40.97 28.29
N GLN A 226 -13.90 -41.53 29.50
CA GLN A 226 -14.69 -41.04 30.62
C GLN A 226 -14.29 -39.61 31.03
N LYS A 227 -12.99 -39.29 30.93
CA LYS A 227 -12.45 -37.95 31.16
C LYS A 227 -12.59 -37.02 29.94
N LYS A 228 -13.16 -37.50 28.82
CA LYS A 228 -13.32 -36.77 27.55
C LYS A 228 -11.99 -36.24 26.96
N ILE A 229 -10.88 -36.86 27.32
CA ILE A 229 -9.54 -36.55 26.79
C ILE A 229 -9.47 -36.95 25.32
N MET A 230 -9.93 -38.17 25.02
CA MET A 230 -10.06 -38.68 23.66
C MET A 230 -11.52 -39.00 23.38
N VAL A 231 -12.09 -38.31 22.39
CA VAL A 231 -13.46 -38.54 21.93
C VAL A 231 -13.46 -39.27 20.60
N GLY A 232 -14.41 -40.20 20.44
CA GLY A 232 -14.73 -40.84 19.17
C GLY A 232 -15.51 -39.93 18.21
N ASN A 233 -15.77 -40.41 17.01
CA ASN A 233 -16.59 -39.73 15.99
C ASN A 233 -17.66 -40.68 15.47
N ASN A 234 -18.88 -40.19 15.23
CA ASN A 234 -20.02 -40.96 14.71
C ASN A 234 -20.27 -42.28 15.47
N GLY A 235 -20.12 -42.28 16.79
CA GLY A 235 -20.32 -43.46 17.63
C GLY A 235 -19.21 -44.51 17.53
N ALA A 236 -18.06 -44.21 16.92
CA ALA A 236 -16.89 -45.09 16.87
C ALA A 236 -15.66 -44.43 17.54
N PHE A 237 -14.88 -45.19 18.29
CA PHE A 237 -13.62 -44.74 18.88
C PHE A 237 -12.47 -44.74 17.88
N ASN A 238 -12.50 -45.66 16.91
CA ASN A 238 -11.45 -45.95 15.93
C ASN A 238 -10.09 -46.30 16.57
N PRO A 239 -9.98 -47.41 17.33
CA PRO A 239 -8.80 -47.72 18.14
C PRO A 239 -7.51 -47.89 17.33
N LYS A 240 -7.58 -48.56 16.18
CA LYS A 240 -6.45 -48.75 15.25
C LYS A 240 -6.21 -47.55 14.33
N GLY A 241 -7.03 -46.51 14.44
CA GLY A 241 -6.91 -45.29 13.64
C GLY A 241 -5.64 -44.51 13.99
N LYS A 242 -5.01 -43.92 12.97
CA LYS A 242 -3.82 -43.06 13.14
C LYS A 242 -4.22 -41.72 13.77
N VAL A 243 -3.40 -41.21 14.66
CA VAL A 243 -3.56 -39.87 15.24
C VAL A 243 -2.86 -38.84 14.35
N THR A 244 -3.54 -37.75 14.02
CA THR A 244 -2.93 -36.60 13.32
C THR A 244 -2.31 -35.62 14.31
N ARG A 245 -1.39 -34.79 13.85
CA ARG A 245 -0.73 -33.78 14.70
C ARG A 245 -1.72 -32.77 15.28
N GLU A 246 -2.71 -32.33 14.50
CA GLU A 246 -3.79 -31.46 15.01
C GLU A 246 -4.67 -32.15 16.06
N GLN A 247 -4.92 -33.46 15.92
CA GLN A 247 -5.64 -34.23 16.95
C GLN A 247 -4.81 -34.38 18.22
N MET A 248 -3.48 -34.57 18.11
CA MET A 248 -2.60 -34.60 19.27
C MET A 248 -2.66 -33.29 20.05
N ALA A 249 -2.56 -32.14 19.37
CA ALA A 249 -2.68 -30.83 20.02
C ALA A 249 -4.02 -30.66 20.76
N GLN A 250 -5.12 -31.12 20.15
CA GLN A 250 -6.43 -31.09 20.79
C GLN A 250 -6.54 -32.04 22.00
N ILE A 251 -5.93 -33.22 21.92
CA ILE A 251 -5.89 -34.16 23.05
C ILE A 251 -5.16 -33.54 24.24
N LEU A 252 -4.04 -32.83 23.98
CA LEU A 252 -3.35 -32.07 25.02
C LEU A 252 -4.24 -30.97 25.61
N LYS A 253 -5.00 -30.26 24.77
CA LYS A 253 -5.95 -29.25 25.25
C LYS A 253 -7.03 -29.87 26.13
N ASN A 254 -7.51 -31.06 25.79
CA ASN A 254 -8.55 -31.75 26.57
C ASN A 254 -8.04 -32.29 27.91
N LEU A 255 -6.73 -32.50 28.06
CA LEU A 255 -6.14 -32.79 29.37
C LEU A 255 -6.19 -31.56 30.28
N ASP A 256 -6.14 -30.36 29.69
CA ASP A 256 -6.36 -29.06 30.32
C ASP A 256 -5.59 -28.91 31.64
N ASP A 257 -6.30 -28.80 32.78
CA ASP A 257 -5.73 -28.63 34.12
C ASP A 257 -4.71 -29.72 34.47
N ILE A 258 -4.83 -30.94 33.92
CA ILE A 258 -3.90 -32.04 34.16
C ILE A 258 -2.51 -31.70 33.62
N VAL A 259 -2.45 -31.15 32.40
CA VAL A 259 -1.18 -30.75 31.78
C VAL A 259 -0.58 -29.58 32.54
N TYR A 260 -1.38 -28.56 32.87
CA TYR A 260 -0.85 -27.38 33.54
C TYR A 260 -0.37 -27.69 34.96
N ASN A 261 -1.13 -28.47 35.74
CA ASN A 261 -0.71 -28.91 37.07
C ASN A 261 0.59 -29.72 37.01
N THR A 262 0.78 -30.53 35.98
CA THR A 262 2.02 -31.30 35.79
C THR A 262 3.20 -30.39 35.45
N MET A 263 2.97 -29.35 34.65
CA MET A 263 4.00 -28.37 34.27
C MET A 263 4.19 -27.24 35.32
N ASN A 264 3.49 -27.32 36.46
CA ASN A 264 3.41 -26.25 37.45
C ASN A 264 3.04 -24.88 36.83
N VAL A 265 2.03 -24.90 35.96
CA VAL A 265 1.48 -23.74 35.27
C VAL A 265 0.08 -23.45 35.81
N SER A 266 -0.22 -22.19 36.07
CA SER A 266 -1.57 -21.71 36.38
C SER A 266 -2.26 -21.20 35.13
N LYS A 267 -3.50 -21.63 34.90
CA LYS A 267 -4.42 -21.05 33.91
C LYS A 267 -5.30 -20.02 34.60
N LEU A 268 -5.23 -18.78 34.14
CA LEU A 268 -5.92 -17.64 34.72
C LEU A 268 -6.75 -16.94 33.64
N ASN A 269 -7.76 -16.17 34.06
CA ASN A 269 -8.56 -15.34 33.17
C ASN A 269 -8.71 -13.94 33.75
N GLY A 270 -8.93 -12.96 32.89
CA GLY A 270 -9.28 -11.61 33.30
C GLY A 270 -9.45 -10.68 32.13
N THR A 271 -9.94 -9.48 32.42
CA THR A 271 -10.12 -8.41 31.45
C THR A 271 -8.91 -7.49 31.48
N VAL A 272 -8.33 -7.18 30.33
CA VAL A 272 -7.30 -6.13 30.20
C VAL A 272 -7.94 -4.81 30.58
N ALA A 273 -7.66 -4.31 31.78
CA ALA A 273 -8.35 -3.17 32.37
C ALA A 273 -7.69 -1.82 32.06
N TYR A 274 -6.37 -1.83 31.85
CA TYR A 274 -5.59 -0.63 31.59
C TYR A 274 -4.25 -0.96 30.91
N ILE A 275 -3.85 -0.14 29.93
CA ILE A 275 -2.57 -0.22 29.23
C ILE A 275 -1.87 1.14 29.32
N GLU A 276 -0.58 1.12 29.67
CA GLU A 276 0.25 2.33 29.78
C GLU A 276 1.61 2.12 29.13
N ASP A 277 1.96 3.03 28.24
CA ASP A 277 3.23 2.98 27.52
C ASP A 277 4.18 4.03 28.08
N SER A 278 5.42 3.62 28.32
CA SER A 278 6.44 4.47 28.91
C SER A 278 7.78 4.26 28.22
N ASN A 279 8.55 5.34 28.12
CA ASN A 279 9.90 5.33 27.58
C ASN A 279 10.84 5.96 28.60
N SER A 280 11.97 5.31 28.86
CA SER A 280 13.03 5.84 29.71
C SER A 280 14.38 5.79 29.00
N MET A 281 15.12 6.88 29.10
CA MET A 281 16.39 7.10 28.41
C MET A 281 17.50 7.08 29.46
N GLY A 282 18.21 5.96 29.56
CA GLY A 282 19.31 5.77 30.51
C GLY A 282 20.67 6.14 29.92
N ALA A 283 21.69 6.27 30.77
CA ALA A 283 23.05 6.60 30.34
C ALA A 283 23.73 5.50 29.47
N SER A 284 23.27 4.25 29.60
CA SER A 284 23.79 3.08 28.88
C SER A 284 22.77 2.39 27.98
N ASP A 285 21.49 2.44 28.36
CA ASP A 285 20.40 1.64 27.79
C ASP A 285 19.14 2.50 27.65
N ASN A 286 18.44 2.33 26.54
CA ASN A 286 17.11 2.89 26.35
C ASN A 286 16.08 1.78 26.53
N LEU A 287 15.03 2.06 27.30
CA LEU A 287 13.99 1.10 27.64
C LEU A 287 12.62 1.67 27.24
N ALA A 288 11.90 0.94 26.40
CA ALA A 288 10.50 1.13 26.12
C ALA A 288 9.70 0.02 26.82
N THR A 289 8.66 0.39 27.55
CA THR A 289 7.82 -0.55 28.31
C THR A 289 6.34 -0.30 28.01
N ARG A 290 5.61 -1.36 27.63
CA ARG A 290 4.14 -1.37 27.65
C ARG A 290 3.68 -2.15 28.87
N ARG A 291 3.03 -1.45 29.80
CA ARG A 291 2.46 -1.98 31.03
C ARG A 291 1.00 -2.36 30.82
N ILE A 292 0.63 -3.58 31.19
CA ILE A 292 -0.71 -4.12 30.98
C ILE A 292 -1.27 -4.60 32.31
N LEU A 293 -2.38 -3.99 32.75
CA LEU A 293 -3.12 -4.38 33.95
C LEU A 293 -4.31 -5.25 33.57
N ILE A 294 -4.44 -6.39 34.22
CA ILE A 294 -5.47 -7.41 33.99
C ILE A 294 -6.29 -7.55 35.26
N LYS A 295 -7.59 -7.27 35.18
CA LYS A 295 -8.53 -7.43 36.29
C LYS A 295 -9.17 -8.81 36.21
N ASP A 296 -8.95 -9.65 37.22
CA ASP A 296 -9.56 -10.98 37.31
C ASP A 296 -11.06 -10.90 37.64
N GLU A 297 -11.75 -12.05 37.60
CA GLU A 297 -13.18 -12.16 37.90
C GLU A 297 -13.55 -11.78 39.35
N ASN A 298 -12.57 -11.75 40.26
CA ASN A 298 -12.74 -11.33 41.65
C ASN A 298 -12.42 -9.85 41.87
N GLY A 299 -12.10 -9.11 40.80
CA GLY A 299 -11.72 -7.70 40.85
C GLY A 299 -10.30 -7.45 41.34
N LYS A 300 -9.42 -8.45 41.33
CA LYS A 300 -7.99 -8.28 41.67
C LYS A 300 -7.18 -7.94 40.42
N VAL A 301 -6.14 -7.13 40.60
CA VAL A 301 -5.33 -6.61 39.49
C VAL A 301 -4.02 -7.36 39.39
N ASN A 302 -3.72 -7.89 38.21
CA ASN A 302 -2.43 -8.47 37.84
C ASN A 302 -1.73 -7.60 36.79
N GLU A 303 -0.41 -7.69 36.68
CA GLU A 303 0.38 -6.90 35.74
C GLU A 303 1.27 -7.79 34.87
N VAL A 304 1.45 -7.42 33.60
CA VAL A 304 2.50 -7.96 32.73
C VAL A 304 3.05 -6.85 31.83
N ASN A 305 4.36 -6.87 31.60
CA ASN A 305 5.05 -5.81 30.87
C ASN A 305 5.74 -6.36 29.63
N TYR A 306 5.47 -5.74 28.47
CA TYR A 306 6.37 -5.84 27.32
C TYR A 306 7.54 -4.89 27.55
N GLU A 307 8.76 -5.39 27.35
CA GLU A 307 9.97 -4.58 27.48
C GLU A 307 10.80 -4.67 26.20
N TYR A 308 11.29 -3.53 25.75
CA TYR A 308 12.28 -3.44 24.69
C TYR A 308 13.43 -2.57 25.14
N THR A 309 14.61 -3.19 25.19
CA THR A 309 15.85 -2.55 25.62
C THR A 309 16.83 -2.53 24.47
N LYS A 310 17.33 -1.37 24.11
CA LYS A 310 18.46 -1.24 23.17
C LYS A 310 19.65 -0.69 23.92
N LYS A 311 20.72 -1.49 23.93
CA LYS A 311 21.99 -1.12 24.55
C LYS A 311 22.77 -0.14 23.67
N SER A 312 23.67 0.62 24.27
CA SER A 312 24.58 1.55 23.59
C SER A 312 25.43 0.93 22.46
N ASN A 313 25.63 -0.40 22.45
CA ASN A 313 26.34 -1.14 21.40
C ASN A 313 25.43 -1.57 20.22
N GLY A 314 24.15 -1.19 20.23
CA GLY A 314 23.16 -1.56 19.21
C GLY A 314 22.46 -2.89 19.45
N GLN A 315 22.84 -3.66 20.47
CA GLN A 315 22.12 -4.90 20.81
C GLN A 315 20.73 -4.60 21.33
N VAL A 316 19.76 -5.38 20.85
CA VAL A 316 18.34 -5.30 21.22
C VAL A 316 17.98 -6.52 22.06
N PHE A 317 17.29 -6.27 23.17
CA PHE A 317 16.72 -7.27 24.06
C PHE A 317 15.24 -7.00 24.22
N THR A 318 14.42 -8.03 24.07
CA THR A 318 12.96 -7.95 24.15
C THR A 318 12.44 -8.94 25.17
N LYS A 319 11.49 -8.51 26.01
CA LYS A 319 10.65 -9.42 26.79
C LYS A 319 9.23 -9.34 26.27
N ASN A 320 8.71 -10.47 25.81
CA ASN A 320 7.39 -10.55 25.19
C ASN A 320 6.67 -11.85 25.57
N VAL A 321 5.37 -11.91 25.33
CA VAL A 321 4.53 -13.09 25.54
C VAL A 321 3.81 -13.38 24.22
N PRO A 322 3.80 -14.63 23.72
CA PRO A 322 2.97 -14.98 22.58
C PRO A 322 1.49 -14.78 22.89
N VAL A 323 0.81 -14.00 22.06
CA VAL A 323 -0.62 -13.70 22.17
C VAL A 323 -1.34 -14.19 20.92
N LEU A 324 -2.35 -15.05 21.10
CA LEU A 324 -3.25 -15.45 20.01
C LEU A 324 -4.51 -14.59 20.02
N THR A 325 -4.73 -13.85 18.94
CA THR A 325 -5.90 -12.97 18.77
C THR A 325 -6.55 -13.27 17.43
N ASN A 326 -7.84 -13.64 17.42
CA ASN A 326 -8.60 -13.97 16.21
C ASN A 326 -7.88 -14.96 15.26
N GLY A 327 -7.16 -15.94 15.82
CA GLY A 327 -6.42 -16.95 15.06
C GLY A 327 -5.07 -16.48 14.50
N VAL A 328 -4.61 -15.27 14.85
CA VAL A 328 -3.30 -14.72 14.48
C VAL A 328 -2.40 -14.67 15.71
N ILE A 329 -1.17 -15.14 15.58
CA ILE A 329 -0.16 -15.14 16.65
C ILE A 329 0.73 -13.90 16.56
N ASP A 330 0.70 -13.09 17.62
CA ASP A 330 1.48 -11.87 17.80
C ASP A 330 2.05 -11.83 19.23
N GLY A 331 2.32 -10.63 19.78
CA GLY A 331 2.80 -10.42 21.13
C GLY A 331 1.87 -9.55 21.99
N LEU A 332 2.33 -9.17 23.18
CA LEU A 332 1.60 -8.31 24.13
C LEU A 332 1.13 -6.97 23.52
N LEU A 333 1.84 -6.48 22.51
CA LEU A 333 1.48 -5.26 21.78
C LEU A 333 0.14 -5.37 21.02
N SER A 334 -0.36 -6.58 20.79
CA SER A 334 -1.65 -6.82 20.11
C SER A 334 -2.86 -6.72 21.05
N LEU A 335 -2.65 -6.77 22.38
CA LEU A 335 -3.73 -6.71 23.35
C LEU A 335 -4.36 -5.31 23.41
N ARG A 336 -5.66 -5.29 23.69
CA ARG A 336 -6.44 -4.07 23.88
C ARG A 336 -7.17 -4.10 25.22
N GLU A 337 -7.34 -2.93 25.79
CA GLU A 337 -8.20 -2.75 26.96
C GLU A 337 -9.65 -3.16 26.63
N GLY A 338 -10.31 -3.76 27.61
CA GLY A 338 -11.61 -4.40 27.47
C GLY A 338 -11.57 -5.85 26.99
N GLU A 339 -10.44 -6.33 26.44
CA GLU A 339 -10.34 -7.73 26.01
C GLU A 339 -10.30 -8.67 27.22
N TYR A 340 -11.14 -9.69 27.18
CA TYR A 340 -11.06 -10.82 28.09
C TYR A 340 -10.07 -11.82 27.54
N ILE A 341 -9.07 -12.11 28.35
CA ILE A 341 -7.98 -12.99 28.01
C ILE A 341 -7.94 -14.17 28.96
N GLU A 342 -7.59 -15.34 28.41
CA GLU A 342 -7.09 -16.46 29.19
C GLU A 342 -5.57 -16.50 29.05
N TYR A 343 -4.84 -16.61 30.15
CA TYR A 343 -3.38 -16.60 30.13
C TYR A 343 -2.79 -17.68 31.03
N LEU A 344 -1.60 -18.14 30.65
CA LEU A 344 -0.87 -19.21 31.33
C LEU A 344 0.38 -18.64 31.99
N VAL A 345 0.58 -18.93 33.27
CA VAL A 345 1.73 -18.46 34.06
C VAL A 345 2.48 -19.65 34.63
N ASN A 346 3.79 -19.70 34.48
CA ASN A 346 4.62 -20.67 35.17
C ASN A 346 4.79 -20.25 36.64
N ASN A 347 4.41 -21.13 37.58
CA ASN A 347 4.40 -20.79 39.01
C ASN A 347 5.80 -20.71 39.64
N ASP A 348 6.82 -21.32 39.02
CA ASP A 348 8.20 -21.30 39.53
C ASP A 348 8.95 -20.03 39.13
N THR A 349 8.69 -19.54 37.91
CA THR A 349 9.41 -18.41 37.31
C THR A 349 8.59 -17.13 37.25
N GLU A 350 7.29 -17.21 37.53
CA GLU A 350 6.31 -16.13 37.33
C GLU A 350 6.22 -15.64 35.87
N GLU A 351 6.78 -16.39 34.92
CA GLU A 351 6.71 -16.06 33.50
C GLU A 351 5.32 -16.31 32.93
N MET A 352 4.75 -15.31 32.26
CA MET A 352 3.56 -15.50 31.44
C MET A 352 3.97 -16.18 30.13
N LEU A 353 3.54 -17.44 29.96
CA LEU A 353 3.94 -18.29 28.85
C LEU A 353 3.12 -18.02 27.59
N TYR A 354 1.84 -17.66 27.75
CA TYR A 354 0.90 -17.53 26.64
C TYR A 354 -0.32 -16.72 27.08
N ALA A 355 -0.91 -15.95 26.16
CA ALA A 355 -2.24 -15.39 26.31
C ALA A 355 -3.12 -15.66 25.08
N TYR A 356 -4.39 -15.93 25.33
CA TYR A 356 -5.42 -16.12 24.31
C TYR A 356 -6.51 -15.07 24.50
N SER A 357 -6.65 -14.17 23.53
CA SER A 357 -7.73 -13.19 23.51
C SER A 357 -9.02 -13.88 23.08
N LYS A 358 -9.99 -13.94 24.00
CA LYS A 358 -11.35 -14.43 23.74
C LYS A 358 -12.24 -13.32 23.15
N GLY A 359 -11.66 -12.17 22.84
CA GLY A 359 -12.40 -10.96 22.47
C GLY A 359 -12.91 -10.24 23.70
N ILE A 360 -13.94 -9.42 23.53
CA ILE A 360 -14.53 -8.66 24.63
C ILE A 360 -15.74 -9.48 25.13
N ASP A 361 -15.61 -10.05 26.33
CA ASP A 361 -16.51 -11.10 26.90
C ASP A 361 -17.79 -10.55 27.53
N SER A 362 -18.26 -9.42 27.04
CA SER A 362 -19.56 -8.86 27.40
C SER A 362 -20.11 -8.13 26.19
N PRO A 363 -21.43 -8.21 25.93
CA PRO A 363 -22.06 -7.35 24.96
C PRO A 363 -21.65 -5.92 25.28
N TYR A 364 -20.93 -5.32 24.35
CA TYR A 364 -20.40 -3.99 24.55
C TYR A 364 -20.89 -3.10 23.43
N GLU A 365 -21.10 -1.85 23.80
CA GLU A 365 -21.50 -0.83 22.87
C GLU A 365 -20.23 -0.16 22.37
N LEU A 366 -20.06 -0.14 21.06
CA LEU A 366 -19.00 0.64 20.44
C LEU A 366 -19.61 1.78 19.66
N GLU A 367 -19.32 3.00 20.11
CA GLU A 367 -19.71 4.20 19.38
C GLU A 367 -18.61 4.62 18.42
N GLY A 368 -19.00 4.96 17.20
CA GLY A 368 -18.08 5.46 16.18
C GLY A 368 -18.82 6.09 15.01
N VAL A 369 -18.07 6.75 14.15
CA VAL A 369 -18.57 7.35 12.92
C VAL A 369 -18.72 6.27 11.86
N LEU A 370 -19.93 6.07 11.36
CA LEU A 370 -20.21 5.09 10.31
C LEU A 370 -19.41 5.39 9.04
N GLN A 371 -18.60 4.44 8.59
CA GLN A 371 -17.81 4.56 7.36
C GLN A 371 -18.62 4.11 6.13
N PRO A 372 -18.15 4.43 4.91
CA PRO A 372 -18.79 3.96 3.68
C PRO A 372 -18.97 2.43 3.67
N LEU A 373 -20.15 1.97 3.25
CA LEU A 373 -20.54 0.56 3.27
C LEU A 373 -19.91 -0.27 2.12
N ASN A 374 -18.63 -0.04 1.83
CA ASN A 374 -17.91 -0.66 0.69
C ASN A 374 -17.85 -2.19 0.80
N ASP A 375 -17.75 -2.71 2.03
CA ASP A 375 -17.59 -4.14 2.32
C ASP A 375 -18.89 -4.87 2.67
N ILE A 376 -20.05 -4.22 2.46
CA ILE A 376 -21.34 -4.80 2.88
C ILE A 376 -21.70 -6.07 2.11
N SER A 377 -21.16 -6.25 0.91
CA SER A 377 -21.26 -7.51 0.14
C SER A 377 -20.69 -8.72 0.89
N SER A 378 -19.75 -8.48 1.81
CA SER A 378 -19.14 -9.47 2.71
C SER A 378 -19.77 -9.51 4.10
N GLY A 379 -20.85 -8.76 4.33
CA GLY A 379 -21.59 -8.68 5.59
C GLY A 379 -20.93 -7.83 6.66
N LYS A 380 -19.96 -6.99 6.30
CA LYS A 380 -19.18 -6.18 7.24
C LYS A 380 -19.69 -4.75 7.35
N ILE A 381 -19.52 -4.18 8.54
CA ILE A 381 -19.72 -2.76 8.83
C ILE A 381 -18.46 -2.19 9.47
N THR A 382 -18.10 -0.97 9.08
CA THR A 382 -16.94 -0.28 9.61
C THR A 382 -17.36 1.01 10.29
N ILE A 383 -16.85 1.25 11.49
CA ILE A 383 -16.97 2.53 12.20
C ILE A 383 -15.57 3.04 12.55
N THR A 384 -15.40 4.35 12.53
CA THR A 384 -14.18 4.99 13.02
C THR A 384 -14.45 5.53 14.42
N SER A 385 -13.65 5.13 15.40
CA SER A 385 -13.81 5.69 16.75
C SER A 385 -13.49 7.18 16.80
N ASP A 386 -13.73 7.78 17.95
CA ASP A 386 -13.29 9.13 18.30
C ASP A 386 -11.77 9.35 18.19
N LYS A 387 -10.97 8.28 18.24
CA LYS A 387 -9.50 8.33 18.05
C LYS A 387 -9.03 7.91 16.66
N GLY A 388 -9.90 7.96 15.64
CA GLY A 388 -9.52 7.75 14.24
C GLY A 388 -9.26 6.28 13.83
N ILE A 389 -9.51 5.33 14.72
CA ILE A 389 -9.27 3.90 14.43
C ILE A 389 -10.49 3.28 13.76
N ASN A 390 -10.28 2.64 12.61
CA ASN A 390 -11.31 1.88 11.90
C ASN A 390 -11.52 0.52 12.57
N TYR A 391 -12.73 0.29 13.06
CA TYR A 391 -13.19 -1.00 13.54
C TYR A 391 -14.16 -1.60 12.53
N SER A 392 -13.83 -2.78 12.02
CA SER A 392 -14.69 -3.52 11.10
C SER A 392 -15.21 -4.79 11.76
N PHE A 393 -16.53 -4.98 11.76
CA PHE A 393 -17.21 -6.12 12.39
C PHE A 393 -18.10 -6.85 11.40
N GLN A 394 -18.30 -8.14 11.65
CA GLN A 394 -19.33 -8.91 10.96
C GLN A 394 -20.70 -8.53 11.52
N MET A 395 -21.69 -8.32 10.65
CA MET A 395 -23.07 -8.10 11.06
C MET A 395 -23.83 -9.42 11.10
N LYS A 396 -24.78 -9.54 12.02
CA LYS A 396 -25.69 -10.69 12.08
C LYS A 396 -26.54 -10.79 10.82
N ASP A 397 -26.85 -12.02 10.41
CA ASP A 397 -27.77 -12.29 9.31
C ASP A 397 -29.13 -11.60 9.55
N GLY A 398 -29.56 -10.81 8.57
CA GLY A 398 -30.81 -10.03 8.62
C GLY A 398 -30.66 -8.57 9.07
N LEU A 399 -29.47 -8.13 9.49
CA LEU A 399 -29.15 -6.71 9.70
C LEU A 399 -28.91 -5.97 8.37
N TYR A 400 -28.55 -6.71 7.33
CA TYR A 400 -28.33 -6.22 5.97
C TYR A 400 -28.91 -7.21 4.94
N ASN A 401 -29.20 -6.74 3.73
CA ASN A 401 -29.64 -7.57 2.61
C ASN A 401 -29.02 -7.06 1.30
N ASN A 402 -28.13 -7.85 0.71
CA ASN A 402 -27.42 -7.53 -0.54
C ASN A 402 -28.30 -7.61 -1.79
N THR A 403 -29.41 -8.35 -1.74
CA THR A 403 -30.35 -8.47 -2.88
C THR A 403 -31.27 -7.24 -2.95
N ASP A 404 -31.69 -6.75 -1.78
CA ASP A 404 -32.59 -5.59 -1.67
C ASP A 404 -31.84 -4.26 -1.52
N GLY A 405 -30.50 -4.29 -1.31
CA GLY A 405 -29.69 -3.08 -1.14
C GLY A 405 -29.98 -2.30 0.15
N THR A 406 -30.30 -2.98 1.26
CA THR A 406 -30.74 -2.30 2.51
C THR A 406 -29.99 -2.76 3.76
N ILE A 407 -29.90 -1.86 4.75
CA ILE A 407 -29.35 -2.09 6.09
C ILE A 407 -30.37 -1.67 7.17
N ARG A 408 -30.33 -2.29 8.36
CA ARG A 408 -31.18 -1.93 9.49
C ARG A 408 -30.45 -1.03 10.48
N ILE A 409 -30.98 0.18 10.69
CA ILE A 409 -30.48 1.17 11.64
C ILE A 409 -31.67 1.68 12.45
N ASN A 410 -31.56 1.73 13.78
CA ASN A 410 -32.69 2.02 14.68
C ASN A 410 -33.88 1.07 14.45
N ASP A 411 -33.62 -0.20 14.12
CA ASP A 411 -34.63 -1.21 13.75
C ASP A 411 -35.45 -0.87 12.47
N LEU A 412 -35.09 0.19 11.74
CA LEU A 412 -35.71 0.60 10.48
C LEU A 412 -34.88 0.11 9.28
N LYS A 413 -35.55 -0.35 8.21
CA LYS A 413 -34.91 -0.70 6.94
C LYS A 413 -34.54 0.59 6.20
N VAL A 414 -33.26 0.83 6.00
CA VAL A 414 -32.69 1.99 5.31
C VAL A 414 -32.04 1.51 4.00
N ASP A 415 -32.25 2.24 2.91
CA ASP A 415 -31.51 2.01 1.66
C ASP A 415 -30.02 2.27 1.90
N MET A 416 -29.14 1.38 1.44
CA MET A 416 -27.70 1.51 1.65
C MET A 416 -27.13 2.84 1.10
N THR A 417 -27.71 3.44 0.06
CA THR A 417 -27.27 4.76 -0.45
C THR A 417 -27.64 5.91 0.48
N ASN A 418 -28.66 5.69 1.32
CA ASN A 418 -29.19 6.65 2.27
C ASN A 418 -28.79 6.31 3.71
N ALA A 419 -27.88 5.34 3.89
CA ALA A 419 -27.30 5.06 5.19
C ALA A 419 -26.59 6.33 5.69
N PRO A 420 -26.69 6.66 6.99
CA PRO A 420 -26.14 7.87 7.57
C PRO A 420 -24.61 7.77 7.76
N VAL A 421 -23.89 7.50 6.67
CA VAL A 421 -22.43 7.49 6.62
C VAL A 421 -21.93 8.86 7.09
N GLY A 422 -20.91 8.86 7.95
CA GLY A 422 -20.44 10.07 8.64
C GLY A 422 -21.19 10.40 9.93
N SER A 423 -22.30 9.72 10.25
CA SER A 423 -23.02 9.91 11.52
C SER A 423 -22.49 8.99 12.62
N LYS A 424 -22.60 9.44 13.88
CA LYS A 424 -22.26 8.62 15.04
C LYS A 424 -23.30 7.52 15.21
N VAL A 425 -22.85 6.28 15.14
CA VAL A 425 -23.64 5.09 15.40
C VAL A 425 -23.08 4.39 16.62
N LYS A 426 -23.97 3.70 17.33
CA LYS A 426 -23.67 2.77 18.40
C LYS A 426 -23.92 1.37 17.88
N LEU A 427 -22.85 0.58 17.81
CA LEU A 427 -22.92 -0.83 17.51
C LEU A 427 -23.09 -1.60 18.81
N PHE A 428 -24.08 -2.47 18.87
CA PHE A 428 -24.23 -3.45 19.94
C PHE A 428 -23.57 -4.73 19.46
N ILE A 429 -22.43 -5.03 20.07
CA ILE A 429 -21.55 -6.10 19.64
C ILE A 429 -21.62 -7.21 20.67
N ASP A 430 -21.99 -8.40 20.23
CA ASP A 430 -21.99 -9.62 21.02
C ASP A 430 -21.14 -10.67 20.28
N ASN A 431 -20.14 -11.26 20.95
CA ASN A 431 -19.19 -12.20 20.35
C ASN A 431 -18.56 -11.71 19.02
N ASN A 432 -18.13 -10.44 18.97
CA ASN A 432 -17.59 -9.76 17.76
C ASN A 432 -18.56 -9.68 16.55
N ILE A 433 -19.85 -9.92 16.77
CA ILE A 433 -20.90 -9.77 15.76
C ILE A 433 -21.80 -8.60 16.14
N VAL A 434 -22.07 -7.71 15.19
CA VAL A 434 -23.03 -6.62 15.38
C VAL A 434 -24.44 -7.20 15.32
N ASP A 435 -25.11 -7.22 16.47
CA ASP A 435 -26.50 -7.65 16.58
C ASP A 435 -27.46 -6.47 16.34
N LYS A 436 -27.03 -5.24 16.62
CA LYS A 436 -27.85 -4.04 16.45
C LYS A 436 -27.03 -2.79 16.12
N ILE A 437 -27.57 -1.94 15.25
CA ILE A 437 -27.04 -0.60 14.97
C ILE A 437 -28.07 0.42 15.42
N GLN A 438 -27.67 1.32 16.32
CA GLN A 438 -28.46 2.49 16.69
C GLN A 438 -27.72 3.77 16.32
N LEU A 439 -28.46 4.84 16.05
CA LEU A 439 -27.89 6.17 16.05
C LEU A 439 -27.59 6.59 17.49
N ALA A 440 -26.39 7.11 17.72
CA ALA A 440 -25.91 7.47 19.05
C ALA A 440 -25.90 9.00 19.21
N GLY A 441 -26.82 9.52 20.03
CA GLY A 441 -26.94 10.94 20.38
C GLY A 441 -28.02 11.69 19.61
N ASP A 442 -28.23 12.94 20.01
CA ASP A 442 -28.88 13.94 19.15
C ASP A 442 -28.10 14.03 17.84
N GLN A 443 -28.76 14.43 16.74
CA GLN A 443 -28.07 14.80 15.51
C GLN A 443 -26.94 15.79 15.84
N MET A 444 -25.73 15.28 16.07
CA MET A 444 -24.53 16.07 16.17
C MET A 444 -24.07 16.29 14.74
N ILE A 445 -24.70 17.28 14.13
CA ILE A 445 -24.14 17.99 13.00
C ILE A 445 -22.90 18.70 13.56
N PHE A 446 -21.74 18.07 13.45
CA PHE A 446 -20.54 18.89 13.35
C PHE A 446 -20.65 19.57 11.99
N ASP A 447 -20.79 20.88 11.97
CA ASP A 447 -20.56 21.63 10.73
C ASP A 447 -19.09 21.41 10.38
N GLN A 448 -18.86 20.53 9.43
CA GLN A 448 -17.60 20.45 8.73
C GLN A 448 -17.56 21.56 7.70
N LEU A 449 -16.49 22.32 7.72
CA LEU A 449 -16.28 23.43 6.81
C LEU A 449 -14.97 23.20 6.08
N SER A 450 -15.05 23.04 4.76
CA SER A 450 -13.92 22.63 3.94
C SER A 450 -13.67 23.62 2.81
N GLY A 451 -12.40 23.83 2.46
CA GLY A 451 -12.01 24.83 1.48
C GLY A 451 -10.49 25.02 1.36
N ILE A 452 -10.09 26.06 0.63
CA ILE A 452 -8.69 26.45 0.45
C ILE A 452 -8.35 27.53 1.47
N VAL A 453 -7.22 27.40 2.17
CA VAL A 453 -6.75 28.41 3.12
C VAL A 453 -6.38 29.67 2.37
N LYS A 454 -7.13 30.75 2.59
CA LYS A 454 -6.82 32.09 2.06
C LYS A 454 -5.81 32.79 2.95
N GLU A 455 -6.03 32.72 4.25
CA GLU A 455 -5.17 33.32 5.26
C GLU A 455 -5.25 32.48 6.53
N ASN A 456 -4.12 32.30 7.20
CA ASN A 456 -4.08 31.77 8.55
C ASN A 456 -3.30 32.75 9.43
N ASN A 457 -3.91 33.21 10.53
CA ASN A 457 -3.31 34.17 11.44
C ASN A 457 -3.21 33.62 12.87
N PRO A 458 -2.10 32.93 13.17
CA PRO A 458 -1.88 32.37 14.49
C PRO A 458 -1.65 33.39 15.61
N THR A 459 -1.50 34.69 15.32
CA THR A 459 -1.38 35.70 16.39
C THR A 459 -2.74 36.10 16.95
N PHE A 460 -3.73 36.23 16.06
CA PHE A 460 -5.11 36.59 16.42
C PHE A 460 -6.04 35.39 16.51
N ASN A 461 -5.52 34.18 16.29
CA ASN A 461 -6.20 32.89 16.36
C ASN A 461 -7.43 32.79 15.44
N TYR A 462 -7.26 33.13 14.17
CA TYR A 462 -8.28 32.90 13.15
C TYR A 462 -7.67 32.32 11.89
N ILE A 463 -8.51 31.62 11.13
CA ILE A 463 -8.23 31.11 9.80
C ILE A 463 -9.36 31.53 8.87
N THR A 464 -9.01 31.99 7.68
CA THR A 464 -9.93 32.36 6.62
C THR A 464 -9.75 31.37 5.48
N ILE A 465 -10.84 30.72 5.10
CA ILE A 465 -10.87 29.83 3.94
C ILE A 465 -11.82 30.32 2.88
N ILE A 466 -11.57 29.90 1.65
CA ILE A 466 -12.53 29.94 0.57
C ILE A 466 -13.12 28.54 0.49
N THR A 467 -14.36 28.40 0.91
CA THR A 467 -15.08 27.13 0.89
C THR A 467 -15.30 26.63 -0.53
N TRP A 468 -15.58 25.34 -0.72
CA TRP A 468 -15.76 24.75 -2.06
C TRP A 468 -16.91 25.37 -2.88
N ASP A 469 -17.86 26.06 -2.23
CA ASP A 469 -18.93 26.82 -2.89
C ASP A 469 -18.53 28.28 -3.21
N GLY A 470 -17.26 28.64 -2.99
CA GLY A 470 -16.67 29.94 -3.29
C GLY A 470 -16.86 31.00 -2.20
N LYS A 471 -17.50 30.67 -1.07
CA LYS A 471 -17.69 31.65 0.02
C LYS A 471 -16.44 31.78 0.87
N GLU A 472 -16.05 33.03 1.12
CA GLU A 472 -15.02 33.35 2.11
C GLU A 472 -15.61 33.23 3.52
N VAL A 473 -14.98 32.39 4.34
CA VAL A 473 -15.43 32.13 5.71
C VAL A 473 -14.24 32.22 6.66
N THR A 474 -14.33 33.14 7.62
CA THR A 474 -13.37 33.27 8.72
C THR A 474 -13.89 32.57 9.96
N LYS A 475 -13.04 31.74 10.58
CA LYS A 475 -13.34 31.05 11.84
C LYS A 475 -12.22 31.28 12.84
N ASN A 476 -12.59 31.51 14.10
CA ASN A 476 -11.64 31.62 15.19
C ASN A 476 -11.26 30.23 15.70
N TYR A 477 -10.11 30.11 16.33
CA TYR A 477 -9.68 28.88 17.00
C TYR A 477 -9.01 29.20 18.34
N GLN A 478 -8.78 28.17 19.15
CA GLN A 478 -7.94 28.29 20.34
C GLN A 478 -6.71 27.41 20.15
N LYS A 479 -5.51 28.01 20.08
CA LYS A 479 -4.26 27.25 19.89
C LYS A 479 -4.11 26.10 20.88
N LYS A 480 -4.51 26.33 22.14
CA LYS A 480 -4.52 25.30 23.18
C LYS A 480 -5.75 24.41 23.01
N GLY A 481 -5.56 23.24 22.39
CA GLY A 481 -6.62 22.25 22.17
C GLY A 481 -7.13 22.15 20.73
N LEU A 482 -6.58 22.93 19.80
CA LEU A 482 -6.80 22.76 18.36
C LEU A 482 -5.91 21.61 17.86
N ALA A 483 -6.53 20.53 17.39
CA ALA A 483 -5.81 19.45 16.69
C ALA A 483 -5.58 19.86 15.23
N VAL A 484 -4.34 19.76 14.74
CA VAL A 484 -4.03 20.06 13.34
C VAL A 484 -3.26 18.89 12.74
N GLU A 485 -3.79 18.35 11.67
CA GLU A 485 -3.12 17.37 10.83
C GLU A 485 -2.81 18.01 9.48
N LYS A 486 -1.63 17.81 8.89
CA LYS A 486 -1.28 18.31 7.55
C LYS A 486 -0.56 17.24 6.73
N GLN A 487 -1.23 16.74 5.69
CA GLN A 487 -0.68 15.82 4.71
C GLN A 487 0.20 16.56 3.69
N GLN A 488 1.44 16.11 3.52
CA GLN A 488 2.35 16.61 2.48
C GLN A 488 2.07 15.92 1.13
N TYR A 489 2.26 16.63 0.01
CA TYR A 489 1.92 16.19 -1.36
C TYR A 489 2.50 14.83 -1.78
N TYR A 490 3.63 14.42 -1.20
CA TYR A 490 4.30 13.16 -1.51
C TYR A 490 3.56 11.91 -1.00
N ASP A 491 2.48 12.09 -0.25
CA ASP A 491 1.87 11.06 0.60
C ASP A 491 0.59 10.44 0.00
N THR A 492 0.37 10.58 -1.31
CA THR A 492 -0.82 10.00 -1.99
C THR A 492 -0.59 8.60 -2.59
N GLU A 493 0.65 8.10 -2.57
CA GLU A 493 0.99 6.71 -2.99
C GLU A 493 1.88 5.97 -1.98
N ASP A 494 1.76 6.24 -0.67
CA ASP A 494 2.49 5.46 0.34
C ASP A 494 1.77 4.13 0.67
N GLU A 495 1.75 3.22 -0.31
CA GLU A 495 1.55 1.78 -0.05
C GLU A 495 2.88 1.03 0.19
N ILE A 496 4.04 1.72 0.14
CA ILE A 496 5.38 1.09 0.23
C ILE A 496 6.48 2.08 0.63
N GLY A 497 6.44 2.61 1.85
CA GLY A 497 7.59 3.00 2.68
C GLY A 497 8.74 3.78 2.02
N TYR A 498 8.48 4.61 1.00
CA TYR A 498 9.54 5.23 0.19
C TYR A 498 10.30 6.35 0.94
N ILE A 499 9.72 6.90 2.01
CA ILE A 499 10.37 7.91 2.86
C ILE A 499 11.33 7.29 3.89
N ASP A 500 11.13 6.03 4.30
CA ASP A 500 11.98 5.34 5.29
C ASP A 500 13.38 5.05 4.74
N GLU A 501 13.53 5.00 3.42
CA GLU A 501 14.82 4.78 2.74
C GLU A 501 15.58 6.09 2.43
N MET A 502 14.87 7.23 2.33
CA MET A 502 15.46 8.53 1.97
C MET A 502 15.76 9.45 3.17
N PHE A 503 15.08 9.26 4.31
CA PHE A 503 15.28 10.07 5.52
C PHE A 503 15.41 9.20 6.79
N PRO A 504 16.54 8.49 6.97
CA PRO A 504 16.70 7.43 7.97
C PRO A 504 16.65 7.89 9.45
N ASP A 505 16.54 9.20 9.72
CA ASP A 505 16.51 9.76 11.07
C ASP A 505 15.22 10.53 11.42
N PHE A 506 14.20 10.51 10.57
CA PHE A 506 12.93 11.21 10.84
C PHE A 506 11.93 10.26 11.52
N ARG A 507 11.69 10.44 12.83
CA ARG A 507 10.54 9.82 13.54
C ARG A 507 9.64 10.92 14.09
N PHE A 508 8.62 11.25 13.33
CA PHE A 508 7.47 12.02 13.76
C PHE A 508 6.27 11.46 12.99
N ASP A 509 5.09 11.36 13.60
CA ASP A 509 3.85 11.21 12.86
C ASP A 509 3.79 12.38 11.85
N PRO A 510 3.91 12.13 10.53
CA PRO A 510 4.14 13.20 9.56
C PRO A 510 2.88 14.04 9.30
N ARG A 511 1.76 13.73 9.96
CA ARG A 511 0.50 14.49 9.84
C ARG A 511 0.29 15.42 11.02
N ASP A 512 0.62 15.03 12.25
CA ASP A 512 0.47 15.90 13.42
C ASP A 512 1.36 17.14 13.33
N THR A 513 0.71 18.29 13.16
CA THR A 513 1.37 19.58 12.99
C THR A 513 0.69 20.61 13.88
N THR A 514 1.15 21.85 13.85
CA THR A 514 0.49 22.96 14.52
C THR A 514 -0.24 23.83 13.52
N ILE A 515 -1.12 24.69 14.01
CA ILE A 515 -1.74 25.70 13.17
C ILE A 515 -0.71 26.64 12.55
N ASP A 516 0.50 26.75 13.10
CA ASP A 516 1.57 27.58 12.52
C ASP A 516 2.11 26.99 11.20
N ASP A 517 1.85 25.70 10.92
CA ASP A 517 2.29 25.00 9.71
C ASP A 517 1.26 25.00 8.58
N VAL A 518 0.04 25.47 8.84
CA VAL A 518 -1.01 25.65 7.83
C VAL A 518 -0.77 26.96 7.10
N GLU A 519 -0.56 26.87 5.80
CA GLU A 519 -0.20 27.99 4.93
C GLU A 519 -1.33 28.30 3.95
N ALA A 520 -1.31 29.52 3.42
CA ALA A 520 -2.23 29.89 2.36
C ALA A 520 -2.00 29.01 1.12
N GLY A 521 -3.06 28.38 0.61
CA GLY A 521 -3.02 27.39 -0.47
C GLY A 521 -3.17 25.94 -0.06
N ASP A 522 -3.06 25.63 1.23
CA ASP A 522 -3.40 24.30 1.72
C ASP A 522 -4.92 24.05 1.54
N LEU A 523 -5.26 22.82 1.15
CA LEU A 523 -6.64 22.33 1.15
C LEU A 523 -6.95 21.86 2.57
N ILE A 524 -8.07 22.30 3.16
CA ILE A 524 -8.39 21.92 4.53
C ILE A 524 -9.83 21.45 4.72
N ASP A 525 -10.00 20.55 5.69
CA ASP A 525 -11.25 20.15 6.30
C ASP A 525 -11.23 20.60 7.77
N MET A 526 -12.14 21.50 8.15
CA MET A 526 -12.24 22.01 9.51
C MET A 526 -13.44 21.44 10.25
N LYS A 527 -13.22 21.01 11.48
CA LYS A 527 -14.27 20.64 12.42
C LYS A 527 -14.56 21.82 13.35
N LEU A 528 -15.82 22.26 13.41
CA LEU A 528 -16.25 23.34 14.29
C LEU A 528 -16.75 22.82 15.65
N SER A 529 -16.68 23.69 16.67
CA SER A 529 -17.31 23.49 17.97
C SER A 529 -18.83 23.40 17.84
N LEU A 530 -19.50 22.85 18.86
CA LEU A 530 -20.96 22.62 18.90
C LEU A 530 -21.82 23.89 18.67
N ASP A 531 -21.25 25.08 18.86
CA ASP A 531 -21.91 26.37 18.60
C ASP A 531 -21.55 26.98 17.23
N GLY A 532 -20.75 26.28 16.41
CA GLY A 532 -20.28 26.69 15.09
C GLY A 532 -19.28 27.86 15.10
N LYS A 533 -18.81 28.29 16.28
CA LYS A 533 -18.03 29.54 16.43
C LYS A 533 -16.52 29.35 16.37
N ASN A 534 -16.01 28.21 16.85
CA ASN A 534 -14.57 27.95 16.92
C ASN A 534 -14.18 26.70 16.13
N VAL A 535 -13.00 26.69 15.55
CA VAL A 535 -12.39 25.49 14.98
C VAL A 535 -11.76 24.68 16.12
N ILE A 536 -12.07 23.39 16.15
CA ILE A 536 -11.54 22.45 17.14
C ILE A 536 -10.59 21.41 16.53
N ALA A 537 -10.70 21.16 15.21
CA ALA A 537 -9.72 20.37 14.48
C ALA A 537 -9.58 20.85 13.03
N ILE A 538 -8.39 20.75 12.47
CA ILE A 538 -8.08 21.07 11.06
C ILE A 538 -7.32 19.88 10.48
N SER A 539 -7.81 19.30 9.40
CA SER A 539 -7.02 18.42 8.53
C SER A 539 -6.64 19.21 7.29
N ALA A 540 -5.36 19.25 6.94
CA ALA A 540 -4.81 20.04 5.86
C ALA A 540 -4.06 19.15 4.87
N LYS A 541 -3.96 19.59 3.61
CA LYS A 541 -3.16 18.92 2.58
C LYS A 541 -2.46 19.96 1.71
N THR A 542 -1.18 19.76 1.43
CA THR A 542 -0.44 20.70 0.57
C THR A 542 -0.85 20.59 -0.89
N ASN A 543 -0.86 21.73 -1.58
CA ASN A 543 -1.19 21.83 -3.00
C ASN A 543 0.07 22.17 -3.80
N TYR A 544 0.96 21.18 -3.96
CA TYR A 544 2.23 21.38 -4.65
C TYR A 544 2.15 21.15 -6.16
N ILE A 545 2.86 21.99 -6.89
CA ILE A 545 3.11 21.87 -8.32
C ILE A 545 4.62 22.00 -8.59
N VAL A 546 5.09 21.43 -9.70
CA VAL A 546 6.48 21.59 -10.15
C VAL A 546 6.50 22.51 -11.37
N LYS A 547 7.37 23.52 -11.35
CA LYS A 547 7.64 24.37 -12.51
C LYS A 547 9.13 24.36 -12.88
N TYR A 548 9.42 24.53 -14.16
CA TYR A 548 10.77 24.62 -14.71
C TYR A 548 10.98 25.99 -15.34
N GLY A 549 12.08 26.66 -15.03
CA GLY A 549 12.36 27.97 -15.61
C GLY A 549 13.84 28.34 -15.54
N THR A 550 14.18 29.44 -16.20
CA THR A 550 15.52 30.02 -16.18
C THR A 550 15.56 31.22 -15.26
N ILE A 551 16.56 31.30 -14.39
CA ILE A 551 16.78 32.48 -13.55
C ILE A 551 17.19 33.64 -14.46
N ASN A 552 16.31 34.62 -14.64
CA ASN A 552 16.59 35.81 -15.43
C ASN A 552 17.04 37.01 -14.59
N ARG A 553 16.86 36.93 -13.26
CA ARG A 553 17.24 37.99 -12.33
C ARG A 553 17.48 37.46 -10.93
N ILE A 554 18.54 37.89 -10.26
CA ILE A 554 18.77 37.63 -8.83
C ILE A 554 18.90 38.95 -8.07
N VAL A 555 18.11 39.12 -7.01
CA VAL A 555 18.24 40.26 -6.10
C VAL A 555 18.52 39.75 -4.69
N ASN A 556 19.65 40.16 -4.12
CA ASN A 556 19.99 39.82 -2.74
C ASN A 556 19.14 40.66 -1.77
N ASN A 557 18.41 39.99 -0.89
CA ASN A 557 17.52 40.61 0.11
C ASN A 557 18.10 40.50 1.55
N GLY A 558 19.42 40.31 1.67
CA GLY A 558 20.13 40.24 2.95
C GLY A 558 19.73 39.04 3.79
N VAL A 559 19.36 39.28 5.05
CA VAL A 559 18.94 38.23 6.00
C VAL A 559 17.68 37.48 5.59
N ASN A 560 16.89 38.05 4.68
CA ASN A 560 15.63 37.46 4.18
C ASN A 560 15.84 36.54 2.97
N GLY A 561 17.08 36.37 2.50
CA GLY A 561 17.43 35.48 1.39
C GLY A 561 17.52 36.20 0.03
N LEU A 562 16.97 35.60 -1.03
CA LEU A 562 17.05 36.09 -2.41
C LEU A 562 15.66 36.36 -2.98
N LYS A 563 15.55 37.28 -3.94
CA LYS A 563 14.42 37.30 -4.89
C LYS A 563 14.91 36.77 -6.23
N LEU A 564 14.29 35.72 -6.74
CA LEU A 564 14.60 35.14 -8.04
C LEU A 564 13.52 35.51 -9.04
N GLY A 565 13.90 36.22 -10.11
CA GLY A 565 13.11 36.30 -11.32
C GLY A 565 13.30 35.03 -12.14
N ILE A 566 12.21 34.34 -12.41
CA ILE A 566 12.18 33.09 -13.16
C ILE A 566 11.39 33.32 -14.43
N GLN A 567 12.01 33.05 -15.58
CA GLN A 567 11.33 32.97 -16.86
C GLN A 567 10.99 31.51 -17.16
N PHE A 568 9.71 31.23 -17.39
CA PHE A 568 9.22 29.90 -17.70
C PHE A 568 9.26 29.62 -19.21
N ASP A 569 9.09 28.35 -19.60
CA ASP A 569 9.13 27.90 -20.99
C ASP A 569 8.03 28.52 -21.88
N ASP A 570 6.95 29.02 -21.28
CA ASP A 570 5.88 29.76 -21.96
C ASP A 570 6.19 31.27 -22.10
N LEU A 571 7.42 31.66 -21.80
CA LEU A 571 7.93 33.04 -21.79
C LEU A 571 7.34 33.93 -20.69
N THR A 572 6.46 33.42 -19.83
CA THR A 572 6.00 34.16 -18.65
C THR A 572 7.13 34.33 -17.65
N SER A 573 7.04 35.36 -16.81
CA SER A 573 8.04 35.61 -15.78
C SER A 573 7.36 35.88 -14.44
N THR A 574 7.88 35.26 -13.39
CA THR A 574 7.42 35.45 -12.01
C THR A 574 8.61 35.68 -11.10
N VAL A 575 8.44 36.49 -10.06
CA VAL A 575 9.46 36.72 -9.04
C VAL A 575 9.07 35.95 -7.79
N TYR A 576 9.96 35.08 -7.33
CA TYR A 576 9.80 34.35 -6.07
C TYR A 576 10.71 34.92 -4.98
N ASP A 577 10.15 35.04 -3.78
CA ASP A 577 10.93 35.26 -2.57
C ASP A 577 11.47 33.91 -2.08
N ILE A 578 12.80 33.80 -2.02
CA ILE A 578 13.53 32.60 -1.61
C ILE A 578 14.20 32.87 -0.27
N SER A 579 13.57 32.40 0.81
CA SER A 579 14.11 32.47 2.15
C SER A 579 15.32 31.55 2.35
N THR A 580 16.19 31.88 3.30
CA THR A 580 17.46 31.18 3.56
C THR A 580 17.34 29.71 3.98
N ASN A 581 16.14 29.25 4.34
CA ASN A 581 15.82 27.88 4.72
C ASN A 581 15.32 27.02 3.54
N ILE A 582 15.09 27.60 2.37
CA ILE A 582 14.70 26.82 1.19
C ILE A 582 15.93 26.06 0.70
N PRO A 583 15.87 24.72 0.61
CA PRO A 583 16.98 23.93 0.09
C PRO A 583 17.22 24.25 -1.38
N VAL A 584 18.50 24.47 -1.71
CA VAL A 584 18.97 24.59 -3.09
C VAL A 584 19.94 23.45 -3.36
N LYS A 585 19.66 22.65 -4.38
CA LYS A 585 20.44 21.45 -4.70
C LYS A 585 21.07 21.53 -6.09
N ARG A 586 22.22 20.90 -6.26
CA ARG A 586 22.87 20.61 -7.56
C ARG A 586 23.53 19.23 -7.45
N ALA A 587 23.31 18.32 -8.40
CA ALA A 587 23.77 16.92 -8.30
C ALA A 587 23.32 16.22 -6.99
N ASP A 588 22.11 16.50 -6.52
CA ASP A 588 21.58 16.05 -5.22
C ASP A 588 22.39 16.47 -3.99
N GLN A 589 23.36 17.38 -4.15
CA GLN A 589 24.09 18.00 -3.06
C GLN A 589 23.51 19.37 -2.73
N ASN A 590 23.36 19.68 -1.43
CA ASN A 590 22.97 21.01 -0.98
C ASN A 590 24.07 22.02 -1.33
N ILE A 591 23.72 23.05 -2.08
CA ILE A 591 24.57 24.20 -2.38
C ILE A 591 24.01 25.44 -1.69
N SER A 592 24.82 26.48 -1.56
CA SER A 592 24.32 27.76 -1.06
C SER A 592 23.35 28.35 -2.08
N GLN A 593 22.21 28.88 -1.64
CA GLN A 593 21.32 29.64 -2.52
C GLN A 593 22.03 30.85 -3.16
N PHE A 594 23.09 31.36 -2.50
CA PHE A 594 23.91 32.45 -3.04
C PHE A 594 24.87 32.00 -4.16
N ASP A 595 24.96 30.69 -4.43
CA ASP A 595 25.68 30.12 -5.58
C ASP A 595 24.80 30.03 -6.84
N LEU A 596 23.54 30.48 -6.74
CA LEU A 596 22.66 30.66 -7.88
C LEU A 596 23.15 31.81 -8.75
N GLN A 597 23.08 31.63 -10.07
CA GLN A 597 23.50 32.62 -11.06
C GLN A 597 22.41 32.86 -12.09
N GLU A 598 22.33 34.09 -12.59
CA GLU A 598 21.47 34.42 -13.73
C GLU A 598 21.87 33.56 -14.95
N GLY A 599 20.88 33.09 -15.70
CA GLY A 599 21.03 32.15 -16.80
C GLY A 599 20.97 30.67 -16.39
N GLN A 600 21.00 30.34 -15.10
CA GLN A 600 20.85 28.94 -14.66
C GLN A 600 19.41 28.47 -14.84
N VAL A 601 19.26 27.24 -15.32
CA VAL A 601 17.98 26.55 -15.38
C VAL A 601 17.73 25.91 -14.02
N VAL A 602 16.51 26.11 -13.51
CA VAL A 602 16.09 25.59 -12.21
C VAL A 602 14.73 24.90 -12.30
N LYS A 603 14.59 23.86 -11.49
CA LYS A 603 13.32 23.22 -11.16
C LYS A 603 12.86 23.73 -9.80
N LEU A 604 11.62 24.17 -9.73
CA LEU A 604 11.00 24.75 -8.54
C LEU A 604 9.87 23.84 -8.08
N LEU A 605 9.91 23.41 -6.83
CA LEU A 605 8.75 22.87 -6.13
C LEU A 605 7.97 24.05 -5.54
N ILE A 606 6.71 24.20 -5.89
CA ILE A 606 5.90 25.37 -5.54
C ILE A 606 4.63 24.92 -4.81
N ASN A 607 4.34 25.51 -3.65
CA ASN A 607 3.00 25.48 -3.07
C ASN A 607 2.16 26.56 -3.75
N GLN A 608 1.10 26.17 -4.46
CA GLN A 608 0.24 27.11 -5.19
C GLN A 608 -1.15 27.16 -4.56
N ALA A 609 -1.63 28.36 -4.30
CA ALA A 609 -2.99 28.67 -3.93
C ALA A 609 -3.68 29.40 -5.08
N VAL A 610 -4.88 28.99 -5.45
CA VAL A 610 -5.74 29.75 -6.35
C VAL A 610 -6.94 30.20 -5.54
N PHE A 611 -6.98 31.49 -5.17
CA PHE A 611 -8.04 32.02 -4.31
C PHE A 611 -9.25 32.42 -5.14
N GLU A 612 -8.99 33.12 -6.24
CA GLU A 612 -9.99 33.64 -7.17
C GLU A 612 -9.37 33.61 -8.59
N PRO A 613 -10.19 33.66 -9.66
CA PRO A 613 -9.69 33.75 -11.03
C PRO A 613 -8.70 34.92 -11.21
N GLY A 614 -7.45 34.63 -11.57
CA GLY A 614 -6.38 35.63 -11.71
C GLY A 614 -5.63 35.98 -10.42
N THR A 615 -6.08 35.48 -9.26
CA THR A 615 -5.42 35.69 -7.96
C THR A 615 -4.81 34.38 -7.48
N ILE A 616 -3.53 34.20 -7.80
CA ILE A 616 -2.73 33.05 -7.36
C ILE A 616 -1.66 33.49 -6.34
N SER A 617 -1.42 32.67 -5.33
CA SER A 617 -0.27 32.79 -4.43
C SER A 617 0.62 31.58 -4.61
N GLU A 618 1.91 31.82 -4.73
CA GLU A 618 2.90 30.78 -4.96
C GLU A 618 4.08 30.96 -4.01
N SER A 619 4.50 29.89 -3.37
CA SER A 619 5.71 29.88 -2.54
C SER A 619 6.62 28.72 -2.93
N VAL A 620 7.90 29.01 -3.10
CA VAL A 620 8.90 28.00 -3.46
C VAL A 620 9.29 27.22 -2.20
N LYS A 621 9.37 25.89 -2.34
CA LYS A 621 9.72 24.97 -1.25
C LYS A 621 11.06 24.26 -1.47
N GLU A 622 11.49 24.12 -2.72
CA GLU A 622 12.81 23.60 -3.08
C GLU A 622 13.23 24.12 -4.45
N ILE A 623 14.54 24.35 -4.64
CA ILE A 623 15.16 24.69 -5.92
C ILE A 623 16.19 23.63 -6.27
N GLN A 624 16.07 23.04 -7.44
CA GLN A 624 17.10 22.15 -7.99
C GLN A 624 17.73 22.83 -9.21
N VAL A 625 19.04 23.05 -9.16
CA VAL A 625 19.82 23.61 -10.26
C VAL A 625 20.18 22.50 -11.23
N ASP A 626 19.81 22.70 -12.48
CA ASP A 626 20.17 21.80 -13.58
C ASP A 626 21.69 21.84 -13.80
N GLU A 627 22.32 20.67 -13.89
CA GLU A 627 23.76 20.53 -14.14
C GLU A 627 24.14 20.80 -15.60
N TYR A 628 23.19 20.55 -16.52
CA TYR A 628 23.48 20.53 -17.94
C TYR A 628 23.21 21.88 -18.60
N GLY A 629 22.24 22.65 -18.12
CA GLY A 629 21.91 24.03 -18.57
C GLY A 629 21.52 24.18 -20.05
N ASN A 630 21.82 23.21 -20.89
CA ASN A 630 21.82 23.28 -22.33
C ASN A 630 20.58 22.58 -22.91
N THR A 631 20.06 23.14 -23.99
CA THR A 631 18.89 22.58 -24.68
C THR A 631 19.35 21.49 -25.64
N VAL A 632 18.85 20.28 -25.44
CA VAL A 632 19.03 19.13 -26.32
C VAL A 632 18.51 19.51 -27.70
N ALA A 633 19.39 19.49 -28.69
CA ALA A 633 19.06 19.76 -30.08
C ALA A 633 18.37 18.54 -30.69
N ASN A 634 19.04 17.38 -30.66
CA ASN A 634 18.56 16.17 -31.29
C ASN A 634 18.93 14.92 -30.48
N LEU A 635 18.20 13.85 -30.76
CA LEU A 635 18.45 12.51 -30.25
C LEU A 635 18.72 11.60 -31.45
N TYR A 636 19.89 10.98 -31.51
CA TYR A 636 20.28 10.13 -32.63
C TYR A 636 20.40 8.66 -32.24
N LYS A 637 20.27 7.79 -33.23
CA LYS A 637 20.63 6.37 -33.17
C LYS A 637 21.47 5.99 -34.37
N GLY A 638 22.47 5.14 -34.17
CA GLY A 638 23.21 4.50 -35.27
C GLY A 638 24.18 3.44 -34.77
N THR A 639 25.28 3.27 -35.50
CA THR A 639 26.39 2.36 -35.17
C THR A 639 27.70 3.12 -35.10
N LEU A 640 28.60 2.70 -34.21
CA LEU A 640 29.85 3.42 -33.94
C LEU A 640 30.79 3.37 -35.15
N GLY A 641 31.17 4.54 -35.66
CA GLY A 641 32.09 4.69 -36.80
C GLY A 641 33.51 5.07 -36.40
N ASN A 642 34.15 5.90 -37.23
CA ASN A 642 35.53 6.33 -37.03
C ASN A 642 35.64 7.58 -36.14
N LEU A 643 36.73 7.66 -35.40
CA LEU A 643 37.12 8.79 -34.57
C LEU A 643 38.24 9.56 -35.28
N ASN A 644 38.04 10.86 -35.48
CA ASN A 644 39.09 11.76 -35.93
C ASN A 644 39.61 12.57 -34.75
N ASN A 645 40.73 12.14 -34.16
CA ASN A 645 41.34 12.79 -33.02
C ASN A 645 41.79 14.23 -33.30
N SER A 646 42.23 14.52 -34.53
CA SER A 646 42.71 15.86 -34.90
C SER A 646 41.57 16.87 -35.02
N GLN A 647 40.41 16.43 -35.53
CA GLN A 647 39.22 17.27 -35.67
C GLN A 647 38.26 17.19 -34.48
N ARG A 648 38.53 16.28 -33.52
CA ARG A 648 37.64 15.97 -32.39
C ARG A 648 36.21 15.65 -32.84
N THR A 649 36.09 14.79 -33.86
CA THR A 649 34.79 14.35 -34.38
C THR A 649 34.65 12.83 -34.35
N LEU A 650 33.42 12.37 -34.09
CA LEU A 650 33.02 10.97 -34.12
C LEU A 650 32.02 10.73 -35.25
N THR A 651 32.22 9.67 -36.03
CA THR A 651 31.27 9.29 -37.08
C THR A 651 30.22 8.34 -36.52
N LEU A 652 28.93 8.66 -36.69
CA LEU A 652 27.80 7.77 -36.46
C LEU A 652 27.31 7.23 -37.80
N LEU A 653 27.48 5.93 -38.02
CA LEU A 653 27.09 5.24 -39.25
C LEU A 653 25.63 4.80 -39.18
N ASN A 654 24.93 4.85 -40.31
CA ASN A 654 23.50 4.50 -40.41
C ASN A 654 22.65 5.24 -39.38
N SER A 655 22.82 6.56 -39.34
CA SER A 655 22.22 7.42 -38.33
C SER A 655 20.75 7.69 -38.64
N TYR A 656 19.93 7.72 -37.59
CA TYR A 656 18.55 8.18 -37.56
C TYR A 656 18.39 9.21 -36.45
N GLU A 657 17.43 10.11 -36.61
CA GLU A 657 17.02 11.08 -35.60
C GLU A 657 15.69 10.67 -34.98
N LEU A 658 15.55 10.81 -33.65
CA LEU A 658 14.33 10.51 -32.93
C LEU A 658 13.35 11.68 -33.11
N THR A 659 12.28 11.42 -33.84
CA THR A 659 11.18 12.37 -34.01
C THR A 659 9.97 11.92 -33.21
N ASN A 660 8.93 12.77 -33.15
CA ASN A 660 7.64 12.42 -32.58
C ASN A 660 7.01 11.15 -33.21
N ALA A 661 7.39 10.80 -34.45
CA ALA A 661 6.92 9.60 -35.16
C ALA A 661 7.86 8.39 -35.00
N GLY A 662 8.85 8.46 -34.10
CA GLY A 662 9.94 7.49 -33.97
C GLY A 662 11.16 7.88 -34.80
N TRP A 663 12.03 6.90 -35.09
CA TRP A 663 13.28 7.12 -35.84
C TRP A 663 13.02 7.52 -37.31
N ARG A 664 13.55 8.68 -37.74
CA ARG A 664 13.45 9.25 -39.10
C ARG A 664 14.79 9.86 -39.54
N GLU A 665 14.80 10.58 -40.67
CA GLU A 665 15.96 11.31 -41.19
C GLU A 665 17.23 10.46 -41.34
N TYR A 666 17.12 9.37 -42.10
CA TYR A 666 18.25 8.46 -42.32
C TYR A 666 19.41 9.17 -43.02
N THR A 667 20.60 9.00 -42.46
CA THR A 667 21.85 9.38 -43.11
C THR A 667 22.86 8.24 -43.01
N GLN A 668 23.59 7.99 -44.10
CA GLN A 668 24.59 6.92 -44.13
C GLN A 668 25.74 7.17 -43.13
N SER A 669 26.12 8.44 -42.95
CA SER A 669 27.21 8.87 -42.08
C SER A 669 26.91 10.27 -41.56
N LYS A 670 26.77 10.40 -40.24
CA LYS A 670 26.65 11.68 -39.53
C LYS A 670 27.95 11.94 -38.76
N ILE A 671 28.52 13.13 -38.94
CA ILE A 671 29.71 13.57 -38.19
C ILE A 671 29.21 14.32 -36.95
N LEU A 672 29.67 13.91 -35.77
CA LEU A 672 29.28 14.47 -34.48
C LEU A 672 30.50 15.12 -33.82
N ASP A 673 30.35 16.36 -33.32
CA ASP A 673 31.40 17.08 -32.60
C ASP A 673 31.51 16.58 -31.15
N ILE A 674 32.70 16.10 -30.76
CA ILE A 674 33.04 15.65 -29.41
C ILE A 674 34.04 16.60 -28.71
N SER A 675 34.06 17.86 -29.11
CA SER A 675 34.90 18.89 -28.50
C SER A 675 34.48 19.29 -27.08
N SER A 676 33.27 18.91 -26.65
CA SER A 676 32.78 19.14 -25.28
C SER A 676 33.63 18.41 -24.24
N LYS A 677 33.84 19.04 -23.08
CA LYS A 677 34.76 18.56 -22.03
C LYS A 677 34.17 17.45 -21.16
N ASN A 678 32.84 17.33 -21.08
CA ASN A 678 32.15 16.48 -20.11
C ASN A 678 31.17 15.52 -20.81
N ILE A 679 31.59 14.88 -21.90
CA ILE A 679 30.73 13.90 -22.58
C ILE A 679 30.75 12.60 -21.79
N GLU A 680 29.56 12.11 -21.44
CA GLU A 680 29.41 10.83 -20.75
C GLU A 680 29.14 9.70 -21.74
N TYR A 681 29.77 8.55 -21.50
CA TYR A 681 29.60 7.34 -22.30
C TYR A 681 29.17 6.18 -21.41
N PHE A 682 28.10 5.48 -21.79
CA PHE A 682 27.54 4.37 -21.02
C PHE A 682 27.34 3.12 -21.87
N LEU A 683 27.61 1.93 -21.32
CA LEU A 683 27.15 0.65 -21.85
C LEU A 683 26.11 0.10 -20.90
N ASP A 684 24.83 0.13 -21.30
CA ASP A 684 23.69 -0.03 -20.41
C ASP A 684 23.85 0.86 -19.14
N SER A 685 23.95 0.28 -17.94
CA SER A 685 24.09 1.03 -16.68
C SER A 685 25.54 1.34 -16.28
N LYS A 686 26.54 0.97 -17.09
CA LYS A 686 27.96 1.11 -16.72
C LYS A 686 28.62 2.25 -17.50
N GLN A 687 29.15 3.24 -16.79
CA GLN A 687 29.96 4.28 -17.40
C GLN A 687 31.27 3.70 -17.97
N ILE A 688 31.64 4.10 -19.19
CA ILE A 688 32.80 3.63 -19.94
C ILE A 688 33.59 4.81 -20.53
N SER A 689 34.79 4.55 -21.06
CA SER A 689 35.55 5.54 -21.83
C SER A 689 35.25 5.45 -23.33
N LEU A 690 35.45 6.54 -24.06
CA LEU A 690 35.39 6.54 -25.52
C LEU A 690 36.39 5.54 -26.13
N ASP A 691 37.60 5.43 -25.56
CA ASP A 691 38.62 4.46 -26.01
C ASP A 691 38.12 3.01 -25.88
N TYR A 692 37.40 2.70 -24.79
CA TYR A 692 36.79 1.39 -24.63
C TYR A 692 35.75 1.12 -25.72
N ALA A 693 34.86 2.08 -25.98
CA ALA A 693 33.85 1.96 -27.03
C ALA A 693 34.50 1.74 -28.42
N MET A 694 35.56 2.50 -28.73
CA MET A 694 36.25 2.42 -30.02
C MET A 694 36.95 1.08 -30.27
N ASN A 695 37.42 0.42 -29.21
CA ASN A 695 38.12 -0.86 -29.31
C ASN A 695 37.18 -2.08 -29.27
N TYR A 696 36.05 -1.99 -28.57
CA TYR A 696 35.22 -3.17 -28.26
C TYR A 696 33.78 -3.10 -28.74
N LEU A 697 33.24 -1.91 -29.05
CA LEU A 697 31.82 -1.71 -29.36
C LEU A 697 31.53 -1.40 -30.83
N LYS A 698 32.56 -1.46 -31.70
CA LYS A 698 32.40 -1.38 -33.16
C LYS A 698 31.87 -2.70 -33.73
N SER A 699 30.58 -2.93 -33.54
CA SER A 699 29.86 -4.09 -34.06
C SER A 699 28.54 -3.65 -34.68
N PRO A 700 28.06 -4.30 -35.77
CA PRO A 700 26.70 -4.10 -36.26
C PRO A 700 25.62 -4.48 -35.23
N ASP A 701 25.96 -5.31 -34.24
CA ASP A 701 25.03 -5.76 -33.18
C ASP A 701 24.93 -4.77 -32.00
N THR A 702 25.73 -3.70 -32.00
CA THR A 702 25.71 -2.68 -30.94
C THR A 702 25.12 -1.39 -31.48
N SER A 703 23.96 -1.01 -30.94
CA SER A 703 23.34 0.29 -31.23
C SER A 703 23.95 1.39 -30.34
N VAL A 704 24.13 2.57 -30.92
CA VAL A 704 24.60 3.78 -30.24
C VAL A 704 23.48 4.81 -30.25
N TYR A 705 23.13 5.33 -29.08
CA TYR A 705 22.19 6.43 -28.90
C TYR A 705 22.94 7.67 -28.44
N VAL A 706 22.61 8.83 -29.00
CA VAL A 706 23.34 10.08 -28.73
C VAL A 706 22.36 11.21 -28.45
N ALA A 707 22.56 11.94 -27.36
CA ALA A 707 21.96 13.26 -27.15
C ALA A 707 22.95 14.35 -27.54
N SER A 708 22.50 15.31 -28.35
CA SER A 708 23.27 16.48 -28.76
C SER A 708 22.65 17.77 -28.22
N GLU A 709 23.46 18.82 -28.11
CA GLU A 709 23.04 20.17 -27.78
C GLU A 709 23.26 21.14 -28.93
N LYS A 710 22.49 22.23 -28.95
CA LYS A 710 22.74 23.36 -29.83
C LYS A 710 23.75 24.31 -29.19
N TYR A 711 24.89 24.51 -29.83
CA TYR A 711 25.94 25.43 -29.38
C TYR A 711 26.24 26.48 -30.46
N TYR A 712 25.59 27.65 -30.36
CA TYR A 712 25.54 28.66 -31.42
C TYR A 712 24.97 28.08 -32.75
N ASP A 713 25.78 28.06 -33.81
CA ASP A 713 25.43 27.51 -35.13
C ASP A 713 25.84 26.03 -35.28
N ASP A 714 26.55 25.46 -34.30
CA ASP A 714 27.07 24.10 -34.32
C ASP A 714 26.29 23.17 -33.35
N GLU A 715 26.37 21.87 -33.60
CA GLU A 715 25.76 20.82 -32.79
C GLU A 715 26.83 19.97 -32.10
N LYS A 716 26.78 19.86 -30.77
CA LYS A 716 27.78 19.14 -29.96
C LYS A 716 27.16 17.99 -29.19
N ILE A 717 27.94 16.94 -28.91
CA ILE A 717 27.44 15.78 -28.14
C ILE A 717 27.42 16.10 -26.64
N LEU A 718 26.36 15.64 -25.97
CA LEU A 718 26.19 15.65 -24.51
C LEU A 718 26.40 14.28 -23.88
N LYS A 719 25.65 13.27 -24.33
CA LYS A 719 25.60 11.94 -23.71
C LYS A 719 25.48 10.85 -24.77
N VAL A 720 26.21 9.75 -24.58
CA VAL A 720 26.24 8.61 -25.51
C VAL A 720 25.99 7.32 -24.76
N THR A 721 25.02 6.53 -25.23
CA THR A 721 24.68 5.23 -24.64
C THR A 721 24.75 4.11 -25.67
N PHE A 722 25.47 3.05 -25.33
CA PHE A 722 25.63 1.83 -26.12
C PHE A 722 24.71 0.74 -25.59
N ALA A 723 24.11 -0.01 -26.52
CA ALA A 723 23.05 -0.96 -26.24
C ALA A 723 23.15 -2.20 -27.14
N THR A 724 22.94 -3.38 -26.57
CA THR A 724 23.03 -4.67 -27.28
C THR A 724 21.72 -5.45 -27.34
N GLY A 725 20.65 -4.93 -26.70
CA GLY A 725 19.34 -5.55 -26.67
C GLY A 725 18.52 -5.28 -27.92
N ARG A 726 17.39 -6.00 -28.05
CA ARG A 726 16.44 -5.77 -29.14
C ARG A 726 15.60 -4.53 -28.84
N GLU A 727 15.70 -3.53 -29.72
CA GLU A 727 14.98 -2.27 -29.56
C GLU A 727 13.47 -2.43 -29.78
N SER A 728 12.66 -1.69 -28.99
CA SER A 728 11.28 -1.35 -29.34
C SER A 728 10.94 0.08 -28.94
N VAL A 729 10.34 0.86 -29.84
CA VAL A 729 9.81 2.20 -29.54
C VAL A 729 8.36 2.10 -29.10
N LEU A 730 8.05 2.57 -27.89
CA LEU A 730 6.69 2.68 -27.40
C LEU A 730 6.03 3.96 -27.93
N ALA A 731 4.72 3.92 -28.13
CA ALA A 731 3.95 5.12 -28.44
C ALA A 731 4.04 6.11 -27.28
N LYS A 732 4.00 7.41 -27.59
CA LYS A 732 3.94 8.45 -26.56
C LYS A 732 2.69 8.26 -25.71
N ASP A 733 2.88 8.32 -24.41
CA ASP A 733 1.82 8.07 -23.45
C ASP A 733 2.14 8.67 -22.09
N ASN A 734 1.11 8.87 -21.27
CA ASN A 734 1.31 9.38 -19.92
C ASN A 734 1.95 8.31 -19.03
N VAL A 735 2.96 8.72 -18.28
CA VAL A 735 3.48 7.98 -17.13
C VAL A 735 2.33 7.86 -16.13
N THR A 736 1.93 6.65 -15.78
CA THR A 736 0.83 6.42 -14.80
C THR A 736 1.35 6.12 -13.42
N TYR A 737 2.63 5.78 -13.32
CA TYR A 737 3.31 5.45 -12.09
C TYR A 737 4.81 5.67 -12.30
N SER A 738 5.49 6.26 -11.35
CA SER A 738 6.96 6.32 -11.30
C SER A 738 7.39 6.23 -9.86
N ASN A 739 8.40 5.42 -9.56
CA ASN A 739 8.99 5.37 -8.22
C ASN A 739 10.00 6.50 -7.98
N GLY A 740 10.14 7.43 -8.93
CA GLY A 740 11.06 8.56 -8.81
C GLY A 740 12.54 8.16 -8.72
N ASN A 741 12.88 6.93 -9.08
CA ASN A 741 14.23 6.42 -9.08
C ASN A 741 14.51 5.76 -10.43
N ASN A 742 14.19 4.47 -10.57
CA ASN A 742 14.59 3.69 -11.73
C ASN A 742 13.46 2.87 -12.37
N LYS A 743 12.20 3.09 -11.98
CA LYS A 743 11.04 2.35 -12.50
C LYS A 743 9.83 3.22 -12.71
N PHE A 744 9.21 3.09 -13.87
CA PHE A 744 7.95 3.75 -14.18
C PHE A 744 7.03 2.87 -15.03
N LYS A 745 5.76 3.23 -15.14
CA LYS A 745 4.78 2.65 -16.07
C LYS A 745 4.23 3.76 -16.94
N ILE A 746 3.85 3.42 -18.15
CA ILE A 746 3.07 4.30 -19.02
C ILE A 746 1.71 3.67 -19.30
N LEU A 747 0.68 4.48 -19.50
CA LEU A 747 -0.72 4.08 -19.50
C LEU A 747 -1.02 2.80 -20.31
N LYS A 748 -0.55 2.72 -21.56
CA LYS A 748 -0.76 1.57 -22.46
C LYS A 748 0.21 0.40 -22.24
N ASN A 749 1.19 0.52 -21.35
CA ASN A 749 2.11 -0.54 -20.96
C ASN A 749 2.06 -0.78 -19.45
N SER A 750 1.27 -1.77 -19.04
CA SER A 750 1.09 -2.14 -17.63
C SER A 750 2.34 -2.72 -16.96
N ASN A 751 3.37 -3.07 -17.75
CA ASN A 751 4.64 -3.57 -17.21
C ASN A 751 5.53 -2.43 -16.74
N TYR A 752 6.28 -2.68 -15.67
CA TYR A 752 7.32 -1.76 -15.22
C TYR A 752 8.42 -1.62 -16.29
N ILE A 753 8.70 -0.38 -16.64
CA ILE A 753 9.84 0.05 -17.45
C ILE A 753 10.94 0.47 -16.48
N ASN A 754 12.13 -0.09 -16.64
CA ASN A 754 13.28 0.18 -15.79
C ASN A 754 14.23 1.16 -16.50
N THR A 755 14.72 2.16 -15.78
CA THR A 755 15.80 3.06 -16.20
C THR A 755 17.07 2.76 -15.41
N ASN A 756 18.14 3.48 -15.70
CA ASN A 756 19.45 3.45 -15.06
C ASN A 756 20.23 4.69 -15.52
N ASP A 757 21.39 4.94 -14.92
CA ASP A 757 22.28 6.09 -15.18
C ASP A 757 22.64 6.29 -16.67
N GLY A 758 22.67 5.22 -17.47
CA GLY A 758 22.91 5.30 -18.91
C GLY A 758 21.67 5.63 -19.75
N THR A 759 20.49 5.73 -19.13
CA THR A 759 19.26 6.11 -19.84
C THR A 759 19.32 7.59 -20.21
N ILE A 760 19.03 7.91 -21.47
CA ILE A 760 18.95 9.29 -21.93
C ILE A 760 17.53 9.79 -21.65
N VAL A 761 17.35 10.57 -20.59
CA VAL A 761 16.07 11.17 -20.24
C VAL A 761 16.07 12.63 -20.70
N VAL A 762 15.13 12.98 -21.58
CA VAL A 762 14.98 14.35 -22.08
C VAL A 762 13.60 14.83 -21.68
N LYS A 763 13.50 15.98 -21.01
CA LYS A 763 12.22 16.59 -20.63
C LYS A 763 12.17 18.03 -21.13
N ASN A 764 11.18 18.33 -21.97
CA ASN A 764 11.01 19.65 -22.59
C ASN A 764 12.29 20.19 -23.24
N GLY A 765 13.05 19.31 -23.88
CA GLY A 765 14.31 19.67 -24.54
C GLY A 765 15.50 19.85 -23.59
N LYS A 766 15.42 19.42 -22.33
CA LYS A 766 16.55 19.40 -21.38
C LYS A 766 16.95 17.96 -21.06
N LEU A 767 18.25 17.68 -21.00
CA LEU A 767 18.78 16.38 -20.57
C LEU A 767 18.69 16.30 -19.04
N LEU A 768 18.09 15.24 -18.52
CA LEU A 768 17.85 15.05 -17.09
C LEU A 768 18.25 13.64 -16.64
N GLU A 769 18.36 13.47 -15.33
CA GLU A 769 18.46 12.16 -14.68
C GLU A 769 17.10 11.46 -14.64
N ASP A 770 17.10 10.13 -14.53
CA ASP A 770 15.91 9.29 -14.65
C ASP A 770 14.90 9.42 -13.50
N ASN A 771 15.34 9.86 -12.33
CA ASN A 771 14.47 10.28 -11.22
C ASN A 771 13.52 11.44 -11.57
N ASN A 772 13.71 12.12 -12.72
CA ASN A 772 12.84 13.22 -13.17
C ASN A 772 11.62 12.77 -13.99
N ILE A 773 11.49 11.46 -14.24
CA ILE A 773 10.29 10.89 -14.85
C ILE A 773 9.21 10.80 -13.77
N VAL A 774 8.13 11.57 -13.89
CA VAL A 774 7.05 11.63 -12.90
C VAL A 774 5.68 11.38 -13.54
N SER A 775 4.70 10.95 -12.75
CA SER A 775 3.31 10.92 -13.22
C SER A 775 2.72 12.34 -13.16
N PRO A 776 1.99 12.84 -14.19
CA PRO A 776 1.58 12.18 -15.43
C PRO A 776 2.40 12.60 -16.68
N ASP A 777 3.74 12.59 -16.63
CA ASP A 777 4.61 13.00 -17.75
C ASP A 777 4.24 12.31 -19.06
N TYR A 778 4.21 13.06 -20.17
CA TYR A 778 3.91 12.48 -21.48
C TYR A 778 5.20 12.06 -22.19
N ALA A 779 5.51 10.76 -22.11
CA ALA A 779 6.81 10.21 -22.46
C ALA A 779 6.77 9.36 -23.74
N GLN A 780 7.72 9.60 -24.65
CA GLN A 780 8.13 8.65 -25.68
C GLN A 780 9.25 7.77 -25.13
N VAL A 781 9.06 6.46 -25.10
CA VAL A 781 10.06 5.54 -24.53
C VAL A 781 10.65 4.66 -25.62
N VAL A 782 11.98 4.63 -25.72
CA VAL A 782 12.71 3.65 -26.51
C VAL A 782 13.26 2.59 -25.55
N LEU A 783 12.87 1.33 -25.75
CA LEU A 783 13.33 0.21 -24.95
C LEU A 783 14.50 -0.51 -25.63
N ASN A 784 15.40 -1.06 -24.82
CA ASN A 784 16.53 -1.91 -25.18
C ASN A 784 16.31 -3.36 -24.67
N GLY A 785 15.12 -3.93 -24.94
CA GLY A 785 14.73 -5.27 -24.48
C GLY A 785 14.36 -5.34 -22.98
N ASN A 786 13.62 -6.38 -22.58
CA ASN A 786 13.22 -6.67 -21.19
C ASN A 786 12.65 -5.46 -20.41
N ASN A 787 11.89 -4.58 -21.08
CA ASN A 787 11.37 -3.33 -20.50
C ASN A 787 12.44 -2.44 -19.87
N LYS A 788 13.67 -2.42 -20.41
CA LYS A 788 14.71 -1.46 -20.03
C LYS A 788 14.66 -0.28 -20.98
N ALA A 789 14.49 0.94 -20.50
CA ALA A 789 14.54 2.13 -21.32
C ALA A 789 16.00 2.50 -21.65
N VAL A 790 16.21 3.00 -22.86
CA VAL A 790 17.47 3.62 -23.28
C VAL A 790 17.28 5.10 -23.61
N ILE A 791 16.07 5.50 -24.04
CA ILE A 791 15.65 6.89 -24.15
C ILE A 791 14.27 7.03 -23.52
N VAL A 792 14.08 8.08 -22.72
CA VAL A 792 12.78 8.56 -22.25
C VAL A 792 12.66 10.03 -22.63
N ASN A 793 11.97 10.32 -23.74
CA ASN A 793 11.76 11.67 -24.24
C ASN A 793 10.38 12.18 -23.81
N ILE A 794 10.36 12.96 -22.74
CA ILE A 794 9.21 13.63 -22.16
C ILE A 794 9.00 14.97 -22.86
N THR A 795 7.82 15.12 -23.44
CA THR A 795 7.39 16.34 -24.13
C THR A 795 6.06 16.77 -23.57
N LYS A 796 5.70 18.05 -23.72
CA LYS A 796 4.35 18.54 -23.37
C LYS A 796 3.26 17.66 -24.01
N GLU A 797 2.23 17.32 -23.25
CA GLU A 797 1.11 16.52 -23.75
C GLU A 797 0.35 17.32 -24.81
N PRO A 798 0.15 16.79 -26.04
CA PRO A 798 -0.69 17.45 -27.03
C PRO A 798 -2.11 17.59 -26.48
N GLY A 799 -2.58 18.83 -26.29
CA GLY A 799 -3.96 19.10 -25.89
C GLY A 799 -4.24 19.17 -24.39
N ASN A 800 -3.27 19.44 -23.49
CA ASN A 800 -3.64 19.52 -22.07
C ASN A 800 -2.83 20.40 -21.09
N ASP A 801 -1.86 21.20 -21.52
CA ASP A 801 -1.09 22.06 -20.58
C ASP A 801 -1.59 23.52 -20.52
N SER A 802 -2.64 23.85 -21.26
CA SER A 802 -3.43 25.08 -21.06
C SER A 802 -4.93 24.78 -21.17
N THR A 803 -5.33 24.15 -22.28
CA THR A 803 -6.71 23.83 -22.60
C THR A 803 -7.10 22.41 -22.17
N SER A 804 -7.90 22.28 -21.12
CA SER A 804 -8.49 21.02 -20.64
C SER A 804 -9.93 20.84 -21.15
N ILE A 805 -10.32 19.58 -21.36
CA ILE A 805 -11.66 19.22 -21.82
C ILE A 805 -12.40 18.48 -20.71
N PHE A 806 -13.40 19.14 -20.15
CA PHE A 806 -14.27 18.62 -19.12
C PHE A 806 -15.63 18.22 -19.69
N ARG A 807 -16.36 17.42 -18.93
CA ARG A 807 -17.78 17.18 -19.11
C ARG A 807 -18.45 17.24 -17.75
N GLY A 808 -19.32 18.21 -17.51
CA GLY A 808 -19.89 18.45 -16.18
C GLY A 808 -21.39 18.71 -16.21
N ARG A 809 -22.06 18.31 -15.12
CA ARG A 809 -23.48 18.60 -14.92
C ARG A 809 -23.62 19.96 -14.24
N ILE A 810 -24.35 20.89 -14.84
CA ILE A 810 -24.53 22.25 -14.31
C ILE A 810 -25.27 22.20 -12.97
N LYS A 811 -24.78 23.01 -12.03
CA LYS A 811 -25.38 23.23 -10.71
C LYS A 811 -25.97 24.64 -10.59
N SER A 812 -25.23 25.64 -11.08
CA SER A 812 -25.65 27.05 -11.07
C SER A 812 -24.89 27.84 -12.14
N ILE A 813 -25.45 28.96 -12.58
CA ILE A 813 -24.87 29.86 -13.59
C ILE A 813 -25.04 31.30 -13.11
N ASN A 814 -23.91 31.98 -12.90
CA ASN A 814 -23.87 33.42 -12.72
C ASN A 814 -23.54 34.07 -14.07
N GLU A 815 -24.55 34.72 -14.65
CA GLU A 815 -24.49 35.30 -16.00
C GLU A 815 -23.21 36.12 -16.22
N ASN A 816 -22.47 35.80 -17.28
CA ASN A 816 -21.25 36.49 -17.70
C ASN A 816 -20.13 36.56 -16.65
N GLU A 817 -20.18 35.73 -15.61
CA GLU A 817 -19.18 35.69 -14.54
C GLU A 817 -18.59 34.30 -14.35
N ASN A 818 -19.45 33.30 -14.08
CA ASN A 818 -19.00 31.93 -13.83
C ASN A 818 -20.17 30.93 -13.87
N MET A 819 -19.83 29.65 -13.97
CA MET A 819 -20.75 28.55 -13.80
C MET A 819 -20.15 27.47 -12.89
N GLN A 820 -21.00 26.84 -12.07
CA GLN A 820 -20.63 25.69 -11.23
C GLN A 820 -21.17 24.41 -11.86
N VAL A 821 -20.33 23.37 -11.92
CA VAL A 821 -20.78 22.00 -12.16
C VAL A 821 -20.82 21.22 -10.85
N GLN A 822 -21.82 20.37 -10.65
CA GLN A 822 -21.97 19.54 -9.43
C GLN A 822 -21.02 18.34 -9.40
N SER A 823 -20.70 17.81 -10.58
CA SER A 823 -19.69 16.77 -10.82
C SER A 823 -19.19 16.91 -12.25
N PHE A 824 -17.98 16.43 -12.50
CA PHE A 824 -17.38 16.50 -13.83
C PHE A 824 -16.55 15.27 -14.15
N ALA A 825 -16.29 15.06 -15.43
CA ALA A 825 -15.27 14.15 -15.90
C ALA A 825 -14.23 14.91 -16.74
N LEU A 826 -12.95 14.65 -16.53
CA LEU A 826 -11.85 15.19 -17.32
C LEU A 826 -11.49 14.18 -18.42
N LEU A 827 -11.41 14.64 -19.66
CA LEU A 827 -10.98 13.81 -20.78
C LEU A 827 -9.45 13.70 -20.80
N LYS A 828 -8.94 12.48 -20.67
CA LYS A 828 -7.53 12.11 -20.83
C LYS A 828 -7.41 11.01 -21.89
N GLY A 829 -6.81 11.33 -23.02
CA GLY A 829 -6.75 10.40 -24.15
C GLY A 829 -8.14 10.10 -24.75
N MET A 830 -8.65 8.89 -24.48
CA MET A 830 -10.02 8.45 -24.84
C MET A 830 -10.91 8.23 -23.61
N GLU A 831 -10.37 8.40 -22.41
CA GLU A 831 -11.05 8.08 -21.16
C GLU A 831 -11.55 9.33 -20.44
N TRP A 832 -12.72 9.20 -19.83
CA TRP A 832 -13.34 10.21 -18.99
C TRP A 832 -13.07 9.88 -17.52
N ILE A 833 -12.18 10.62 -16.88
CA ILE A 833 -11.84 10.47 -15.47
C ILE A 833 -12.88 11.21 -14.64
N TYR A 834 -13.74 10.48 -13.93
CA TYR A 834 -14.82 11.04 -13.14
C TYR A 834 -14.33 11.67 -11.83
N SER A 835 -14.88 12.83 -11.51
CA SER A 835 -14.73 13.53 -10.24
C SER A 835 -16.12 13.91 -9.69
N PRO A 836 -16.47 13.50 -8.46
CA PRO A 836 -17.70 13.94 -7.81
C PRO A 836 -17.58 15.35 -7.22
N ILE A 837 -16.42 16.00 -7.30
CA ILE A 837 -16.15 17.30 -6.69
C ILE A 837 -16.71 18.41 -7.59
N PRO A 838 -17.53 19.34 -7.07
CA PRO A 838 -18.00 20.49 -7.82
C PRO A 838 -16.84 21.35 -8.33
N ARG A 839 -16.98 21.92 -9.52
CA ARG A 839 -15.94 22.79 -10.10
C ARG A 839 -16.55 24.07 -10.64
N MET A 840 -15.88 25.19 -10.37
CA MET A 840 -16.21 26.49 -10.94
C MET A 840 -15.44 26.70 -12.23
N PHE A 841 -16.13 27.24 -13.23
CA PHE A 841 -15.52 27.76 -14.45
C PHE A 841 -15.90 29.23 -14.61
N THR A 842 -14.93 30.11 -14.86
CA THR A 842 -15.24 31.49 -15.21
C THR A 842 -15.76 31.59 -16.62
N THR A 843 -16.78 32.43 -16.78
CA THR A 843 -17.38 32.77 -18.06
C THR A 843 -17.31 34.29 -18.22
N ASP A 844 -17.23 34.78 -19.44
CA ASP A 844 -17.33 36.21 -19.76
C ASP A 844 -17.91 36.35 -21.16
N TYR A 845 -17.96 37.56 -21.69
CA TYR A 845 -18.47 37.84 -23.03
C TYR A 845 -17.72 37.11 -24.17
N GLU A 846 -16.52 36.55 -23.92
CA GLU A 846 -15.74 35.78 -24.89
C GLU A 846 -16.01 34.27 -24.82
N THR A 847 -16.69 33.79 -23.76
CA THR A 847 -17.08 32.37 -23.64
C THR A 847 -18.12 32.01 -24.70
N VAL A 848 -17.80 31.06 -25.57
CA VAL A 848 -18.72 30.62 -26.63
C VAL A 848 -19.58 29.45 -26.15
N ILE A 849 -20.89 29.59 -26.27
CA ILE A 849 -21.86 28.57 -25.86
C ILE A 849 -22.47 27.98 -27.11
N MET A 850 -22.53 26.66 -27.22
CA MET A 850 -22.99 25.96 -28.42
C MET A 850 -23.97 24.84 -28.08
N ASP A 851 -25.00 24.71 -28.90
CA ASP A 851 -25.93 23.58 -28.94
C ASP A 851 -25.92 22.91 -30.33
N ALA A 852 -26.78 21.92 -30.53
CA ALA A 852 -26.89 21.21 -31.82
C ALA A 852 -27.27 22.11 -33.02
N LYS A 853 -27.76 23.34 -32.79
CA LYS A 853 -28.12 24.33 -33.83
C LYS A 853 -27.04 25.38 -34.05
N GLY A 854 -26.04 25.46 -33.16
CA GLY A 854 -24.89 26.37 -33.28
C GLY A 854 -24.69 27.22 -32.04
N ILE A 855 -24.18 28.44 -32.22
CA ILE A 855 -23.88 29.35 -31.11
C ILE A 855 -25.17 29.82 -30.44
N VAL A 856 -25.25 29.62 -29.13
CA VAL A 856 -26.35 30.06 -28.27
C VAL A 856 -26.01 31.45 -27.70
N PRO A 857 -26.93 32.43 -27.73
CA PRO A 857 -26.71 33.72 -27.07
C PRO A 857 -26.45 33.52 -25.57
N GLN A 858 -25.49 34.25 -24.99
CA GLN A 858 -25.20 34.14 -23.56
C GLN A 858 -26.40 34.46 -22.67
N THR A 859 -27.32 35.32 -23.13
CA THR A 859 -28.58 35.64 -22.46
C THR A 859 -29.54 34.45 -22.34
N ASP A 860 -29.29 33.36 -23.08
CA ASP A 860 -30.09 32.14 -23.06
C ASP A 860 -29.41 31.01 -22.25
N PHE A 861 -28.23 31.26 -21.68
CA PHE A 861 -27.52 30.35 -20.79
C PHE A 861 -27.71 30.80 -19.34
N LEU A 862 -28.86 30.42 -18.77
CA LEU A 862 -29.34 30.86 -17.45
C LEU A 862 -29.54 29.65 -16.53
N ASP A 863 -29.53 29.86 -15.22
CA ASP A 863 -29.93 28.84 -14.23
C ASP A 863 -31.36 29.03 -13.70
N TYR A 864 -32.08 30.05 -14.17
CA TYR A 864 -33.48 30.34 -13.85
C TYR A 864 -34.34 30.48 -15.12
N SER A 865 -35.65 30.65 -14.93
CA SER A 865 -36.69 30.72 -15.99
C SER A 865 -36.92 29.39 -16.73
N GLU A 866 -37.80 29.42 -17.73
CA GLU A 866 -38.05 28.28 -18.64
C GLU A 866 -36.83 27.88 -19.48
N LYS A 867 -35.76 28.69 -19.46
CA LYS A 867 -34.50 28.45 -20.18
C LYS A 867 -33.38 27.86 -19.30
N THR A 868 -33.66 27.52 -18.04
CA THR A 868 -32.66 27.01 -17.09
C THR A 868 -31.86 25.84 -17.66
N LYS A 869 -30.54 25.85 -17.41
CA LYS A 869 -29.59 24.78 -17.77
C LYS A 869 -29.14 23.96 -16.57
N VAL A 870 -29.76 24.15 -15.40
CA VAL A 870 -29.46 23.36 -14.20
C VAL A 870 -29.74 21.89 -14.48
N ASP A 871 -28.86 21.01 -14.01
CA ASP A 871 -28.86 19.55 -14.24
C ASP A 871 -28.55 19.07 -15.67
N ASP A 872 -28.42 19.98 -16.64
CA ASP A 872 -27.93 19.65 -17.98
C ASP A 872 -26.43 19.37 -17.95
N VAL A 873 -25.95 18.57 -18.92
CA VAL A 873 -24.55 18.13 -19.00
C VAL A 873 -23.88 18.72 -20.22
N TYR A 874 -22.81 19.49 -20.01
CA TYR A 874 -22.05 20.16 -21.05
C TYR A 874 -20.61 19.67 -21.11
N THR A 875 -20.02 19.62 -22.31
CA THR A 875 -18.57 19.59 -22.49
C THR A 875 -18.02 21.00 -22.37
N ILE A 876 -16.96 21.17 -21.59
CA ILE A 876 -16.39 22.46 -21.26
C ILE A 876 -14.93 22.43 -21.67
N ILE A 877 -14.54 23.37 -22.52
CA ILE A 877 -13.15 23.54 -22.93
C ILE A 877 -12.62 24.73 -22.17
N SER A 878 -11.69 24.49 -21.27
CA SER A 878 -11.23 25.52 -20.35
C SER A 878 -9.73 25.71 -20.40
N ASP A 879 -9.31 26.96 -20.29
CA ASP A 879 -7.94 27.34 -20.01
C ASP A 879 -7.79 27.60 -18.51
N GLY A 880 -7.21 26.65 -17.77
CA GLY A 880 -7.25 26.66 -16.30
C GLY A 880 -8.69 26.60 -15.76
N THR A 881 -9.17 27.71 -15.18
CA THR A 881 -10.56 27.87 -14.71
C THR A 881 -11.45 28.60 -15.72
N LYS A 882 -10.89 29.18 -16.78
CA LYS A 882 -11.64 29.94 -17.78
C LYS A 882 -12.31 29.03 -18.79
N ALA A 883 -13.64 28.95 -18.79
CA ALA A 883 -14.37 28.29 -19.87
C ALA A 883 -14.29 29.13 -21.15
N LYS A 884 -13.59 28.61 -22.16
CA LYS A 884 -13.55 29.19 -23.51
C LYS A 884 -14.77 28.73 -24.31
N TYR A 885 -15.16 27.46 -24.15
CA TYR A 885 -16.31 26.88 -24.84
C TYR A 885 -17.15 26.03 -23.90
N ILE A 886 -18.48 26.16 -24.00
CA ILE A 886 -19.48 25.34 -23.30
C ILE A 886 -20.39 24.73 -24.37
N ILE A 887 -20.34 23.41 -24.51
CA ILE A 887 -20.85 22.73 -25.70
C ILE A 887 -21.80 21.62 -25.27
N GLU A 888 -23.03 21.66 -25.74
CA GLU A 888 -24.00 20.59 -25.56
C GLU A 888 -23.71 19.48 -26.58
N ASN A 889 -23.15 18.36 -26.13
CA ASN A 889 -22.81 17.21 -26.94
C ASN A 889 -23.15 15.90 -26.21
N PRO A 890 -23.38 14.77 -26.90
CA PRO A 890 -23.64 13.48 -26.27
C PRO A 890 -22.42 12.94 -25.53
N TYR A 891 -22.63 11.97 -24.64
CA TYR A 891 -21.54 11.35 -23.91
C TYR A 891 -20.75 10.38 -24.80
N CYS A 892 -19.72 10.91 -25.45
CA CYS A 892 -18.91 10.20 -26.43
C CYS A 892 -17.87 9.31 -25.75
N LYS A 893 -17.89 8.00 -26.04
CA LYS A 893 -16.95 7.00 -25.51
C LYS A 893 -16.23 6.20 -26.60
N ASP A 894 -16.61 6.40 -27.85
CA ASP A 894 -16.04 5.72 -29.00
C ASP A 894 -15.13 6.69 -29.75
N GLY A 895 -14.22 6.16 -30.57
CA GLY A 895 -13.19 6.98 -31.19
C GLY A 895 -12.74 6.48 -32.56
N VAL A 896 -12.42 7.42 -33.44
CA VAL A 896 -11.90 7.18 -34.78
C VAL A 896 -10.65 8.03 -34.99
N LYS A 897 -9.60 7.47 -35.58
CA LYS A 897 -8.38 8.20 -35.90
C LYS A 897 -7.93 7.91 -37.34
N GLY A 898 -7.39 8.91 -38.02
CA GLY A 898 -6.86 8.76 -39.38
C GLY A 898 -6.30 10.06 -39.96
N GLU A 899 -5.69 9.97 -41.14
CA GLU A 899 -5.08 11.09 -41.86
C GLU A 899 -6.10 11.73 -42.82
N ILE A 900 -6.25 13.05 -42.78
CA ILE A 900 -7.14 13.81 -43.67
C ILE A 900 -6.63 13.74 -45.12
N TYR A 901 -7.47 13.28 -46.05
CA TYR A 901 -7.17 13.35 -47.49
C TYR A 901 -8.11 14.30 -48.26
N GLU A 902 -9.27 14.62 -47.69
CA GLU A 902 -10.25 15.53 -48.28
C GLU A 902 -11.09 16.21 -47.19
N ILE A 903 -11.36 17.51 -47.37
CA ILE A 903 -12.29 18.30 -46.56
C ILE A 903 -13.28 18.90 -47.56
N ALA A 904 -14.54 18.47 -47.51
CA ALA A 904 -15.56 18.93 -48.44
C ALA A 904 -16.96 18.77 -47.83
N ASN A 905 -17.86 19.71 -48.15
CA ASN A 905 -19.29 19.65 -47.80
C ASN A 905 -19.55 19.42 -46.29
N GLY A 906 -18.83 20.12 -45.41
CA GLY A 906 -19.00 20.01 -43.95
C GLY A 906 -18.55 18.68 -43.36
N ALA A 907 -17.65 17.96 -44.04
CA ALA A 907 -17.13 16.70 -43.56
C ALA A 907 -15.64 16.51 -43.89
N ILE A 908 -14.97 15.70 -43.06
CA ILE A 908 -13.56 15.35 -43.17
C ILE A 908 -13.45 13.90 -43.58
N SER A 909 -12.87 13.63 -44.75
CA SER A 909 -12.57 12.28 -45.19
C SER A 909 -11.16 11.90 -44.75
N ILE A 910 -11.06 10.78 -44.03
CA ILE A 910 -9.79 10.26 -43.49
C ILE A 910 -9.45 8.90 -44.09
N LYS A 911 -8.16 8.65 -44.28
CA LYS A 911 -7.57 7.36 -44.69
C LYS A 911 -6.73 6.79 -43.54
N ASP A 912 -6.27 5.55 -43.70
CA ASP A 912 -5.55 4.79 -42.67
C ASP A 912 -6.32 4.74 -41.34
N THR A 913 -7.63 4.54 -41.47
CA THR A 913 -8.57 4.71 -40.35
C THR A 913 -8.47 3.57 -39.34
N ILE A 914 -8.29 3.93 -38.07
CA ILE A 914 -8.34 3.03 -36.92
C ILE A 914 -9.48 3.45 -35.99
N VAL A 915 -10.11 2.47 -35.32
CA VAL A 915 -11.25 2.67 -34.44
C VAL A 915 -10.93 2.13 -33.05
N TYR A 916 -11.31 2.87 -32.02
CA TYR A 916 -11.04 2.56 -30.62
C TYR A 916 -12.02 1.50 -30.08
N ASN A 917 -11.50 0.36 -29.63
CA ASN A 917 -12.28 -0.70 -28.99
C ASN A 917 -12.27 -0.52 -27.47
N LYS A 918 -13.35 0.07 -26.93
CA LYS A 918 -13.52 0.32 -25.48
C LYS A 918 -13.47 -0.92 -24.58
N THR A 919 -13.90 -2.09 -25.07
CA THR A 919 -13.89 -3.33 -24.26
C THR A 919 -12.50 -3.95 -24.10
N LYS A 920 -11.57 -3.61 -25.00
CA LYS A 920 -10.20 -4.15 -25.00
C LYS A 920 -9.14 -3.07 -24.79
N ASP A 921 -9.57 -1.83 -24.64
CA ASP A 921 -8.75 -0.62 -24.57
C ASP A 921 -7.67 -0.56 -25.66
N LYS A 922 -8.05 -0.83 -26.92
CA LYS A 922 -7.11 -0.90 -28.06
C LYS A 922 -7.68 -0.28 -29.33
N TRP A 923 -6.83 0.41 -30.07
CA TRP A 923 -7.13 0.80 -31.45
C TRP A 923 -7.00 -0.40 -32.40
N LYS A 924 -7.90 -0.48 -33.37
CA LYS A 924 -7.91 -1.53 -34.38
C LYS A 924 -8.19 -0.93 -35.75
N ASP A 925 -7.55 -1.47 -36.78
CA ASP A 925 -7.85 -1.11 -38.17
C ASP A 925 -9.33 -1.28 -38.49
N LEU A 926 -9.91 -0.25 -39.13
CA LEU A 926 -11.29 -0.29 -39.59
C LEU A 926 -11.48 -1.39 -40.64
N SER A 927 -10.53 -1.52 -41.58
CA SER A 927 -10.55 -2.57 -42.61
C SER A 927 -9.17 -2.81 -43.22
N TYR A 928 -8.75 -4.07 -43.32
CA TYR A 928 -7.50 -4.46 -44.00
C TYR A 928 -7.54 -4.36 -45.53
N LYS A 929 -8.71 -4.09 -46.14
CA LYS A 929 -8.87 -3.97 -47.60
C LYS A 929 -9.02 -2.53 -48.07
N ASN A 930 -9.77 -1.72 -47.32
CA ASN A 930 -10.03 -0.32 -47.65
C ASN A 930 -10.36 0.46 -46.37
N SER A 931 -9.36 1.14 -45.81
CA SER A 931 -9.42 1.79 -44.50
C SER A 931 -9.62 3.31 -44.64
N TYR A 932 -10.83 3.71 -45.02
CA TYR A 932 -11.25 5.11 -45.00
C TYR A 932 -12.52 5.30 -44.16
N GLY A 933 -12.66 6.49 -43.58
CA GLY A 933 -13.82 6.95 -42.82
C GLY A 933 -14.16 8.39 -43.18
N LYS A 934 -15.36 8.83 -42.79
CA LYS A 934 -15.82 10.21 -42.96
C LYS A 934 -16.29 10.75 -41.62
N ILE A 935 -15.90 11.97 -41.29
CA ILE A 935 -16.25 12.65 -40.05
C ILE A 935 -17.17 13.81 -40.40
N ASN A 936 -18.43 13.74 -39.97
CA ASN A 936 -19.37 14.83 -40.15
C ASN A 936 -19.06 15.92 -39.12
N ILE A 937 -18.86 17.15 -39.58
CA ILE A 937 -18.70 18.33 -38.73
C ILE A 937 -20.09 18.89 -38.46
N LEU A 938 -20.48 18.91 -37.18
CA LEU A 938 -21.73 19.44 -36.67
C LEU A 938 -21.54 20.88 -36.17
N ALA A 939 -22.64 21.57 -35.89
CA ALA A 939 -22.59 22.93 -35.34
C ALA A 939 -21.98 23.00 -33.92
N ASN A 940 -22.08 21.90 -33.17
CA ASN A 940 -21.46 21.69 -31.86
C ASN A 940 -20.19 20.81 -31.92
N SER A 941 -19.56 20.71 -33.09
CA SER A 941 -18.24 20.09 -33.21
C SER A 941 -17.16 21.06 -32.79
N ILE A 942 -16.20 20.59 -31.99
CA ILE A 942 -15.00 21.35 -31.70
C ILE A 942 -13.77 20.72 -32.35
N ILE A 943 -12.92 21.56 -32.94
CA ILE A 943 -11.64 21.16 -33.52
C ILE A 943 -10.53 21.85 -32.73
N ILE A 944 -9.61 21.08 -32.18
CA ILE A 944 -8.50 21.59 -31.38
C ILE A 944 -7.18 21.22 -32.07
N LYS A 945 -6.36 22.23 -32.38
CA LYS A 945 -5.02 22.09 -32.96
C LYS A 945 -4.07 22.96 -32.15
N ASN A 946 -2.95 22.42 -31.69
CA ASN A 946 -1.96 23.15 -30.88
C ASN A 946 -2.55 23.85 -29.64
N ASN A 947 -3.45 23.19 -28.91
CA ASN A 947 -4.15 23.70 -27.72
C ASN A 947 -5.12 24.87 -27.97
N GLU A 948 -5.38 25.24 -29.21
CA GLU A 948 -6.35 26.26 -29.59
C GLU A 948 -7.52 25.64 -30.35
N VAL A 949 -8.72 26.21 -30.15
CA VAL A 949 -9.88 25.86 -30.96
C VAL A 949 -9.76 26.57 -32.30
N ILE A 950 -9.81 25.80 -33.38
CA ILE A 950 -9.69 26.30 -34.75
C ILE A 950 -10.98 26.10 -35.54
N SER A 951 -11.17 26.88 -36.60
CA SER A 951 -12.24 26.62 -37.56
C SER A 951 -11.89 25.45 -38.48
N PRO A 952 -12.88 24.77 -39.07
CA PRO A 952 -12.65 23.70 -40.05
C PRO A 952 -11.76 24.09 -41.22
N ASP A 953 -11.76 25.36 -41.62
CA ASP A 953 -10.97 25.87 -42.75
C ASP A 953 -9.46 25.92 -42.47
N MET A 954 -9.06 25.79 -41.19
CA MET A 954 -7.65 25.72 -40.76
C MET A 954 -7.11 24.28 -40.72
N LEU A 955 -7.93 23.29 -41.09
CA LEU A 955 -7.48 21.91 -41.29
C LEU A 955 -6.82 21.75 -42.65
N GLU A 956 -5.73 20.99 -42.68
CA GLU A 956 -4.97 20.75 -43.90
C GLU A 956 -5.04 19.28 -44.32
N LYS A 957 -4.87 19.03 -45.63
CA LYS A 957 -4.67 17.66 -46.12
C LYS A 957 -3.35 17.13 -45.58
N GLY A 958 -3.39 15.95 -44.97
CA GLY A 958 -2.25 15.34 -44.29
C GLY A 958 -2.30 15.49 -42.76
N ASP A 959 -3.16 16.35 -42.22
CA ASP A 959 -3.38 16.43 -40.77
C ASP A 959 -3.86 15.07 -40.25
N VAL A 960 -3.36 14.64 -39.09
CA VAL A 960 -3.84 13.42 -38.42
C VAL A 960 -4.79 13.82 -37.32
N ILE A 961 -6.04 13.34 -37.40
CA ILE A 961 -7.06 13.66 -36.42
C ILE A 961 -7.47 12.44 -35.61
N ARG A 962 -7.70 12.67 -34.32
CA ARG A 962 -8.40 11.77 -33.40
C ARG A 962 -9.75 12.38 -33.07
N VAL A 963 -10.79 11.61 -33.32
CA VAL A 963 -12.18 12.03 -33.19
C VAL A 963 -12.84 11.24 -32.09
N ILE A 964 -13.45 11.93 -31.15
CA ILE A 964 -14.27 11.35 -30.09
C ILE A 964 -15.72 11.46 -30.52
N THR A 965 -16.39 10.31 -30.54
CA THR A 965 -17.72 10.13 -31.14
C THR A 965 -18.59 9.24 -30.24
N ASP A 966 -19.89 9.26 -30.50
CA ASP A 966 -20.91 8.45 -29.80
C ASP A 966 -21.22 7.13 -30.53
N GLU A 967 -20.67 6.94 -31.74
CA GLU A 967 -20.90 5.75 -32.56
C GLU A 967 -19.62 4.94 -32.80
N TYR A 968 -19.69 3.63 -32.54
CA TYR A 968 -18.61 2.71 -32.90
C TYR A 968 -18.62 2.41 -34.40
N LEU A 969 -17.74 3.07 -35.16
CA LEU A 969 -17.71 3.03 -36.64
C LEU A 969 -17.64 1.60 -37.23
N ILE A 970 -16.99 0.65 -36.56
CA ILE A 970 -16.97 -0.76 -37.01
C ILE A 970 -18.37 -1.36 -37.04
N ASN A 971 -19.20 -1.09 -36.03
CA ASN A 971 -20.56 -1.61 -35.98
C ASN A 971 -21.44 -0.97 -37.07
N LYS A 972 -21.28 0.32 -37.30
CA LYS A 972 -22.01 1.06 -38.36
C LYS A 972 -21.65 0.55 -39.75
N LEU A 973 -20.35 0.34 -40.00
CA LEU A 973 -19.89 -0.27 -41.26
C LEU A 973 -20.47 -1.68 -41.46
N ALA A 974 -20.53 -2.49 -40.40
CA ALA A 974 -21.07 -3.85 -40.48
C ALA A 974 -22.59 -3.89 -40.69
N SER A 975 -23.34 -2.94 -40.12
CA SER A 975 -24.81 -2.96 -40.14
C SER A 975 -25.43 -2.25 -41.34
N THR A 976 -24.87 -1.10 -41.76
CA THR A 976 -25.44 -0.25 -42.81
C THR A 976 -24.54 -0.08 -44.03
N GLY A 977 -23.28 -0.53 -43.94
CA GLY A 977 -22.25 -0.26 -44.96
C GLY A 977 -21.72 1.17 -44.94
N ALA A 978 -22.25 2.04 -44.06
CA ALA A 978 -21.86 3.43 -43.96
C ALA A 978 -20.51 3.59 -43.24
N ARG A 979 -19.75 4.62 -43.63
CA ARG A 979 -18.39 4.89 -43.13
C ARG A 979 -18.25 6.24 -42.44
N ASP A 980 -19.36 6.90 -42.21
CA ASP A 980 -19.42 8.21 -41.58
C ASP A 980 -19.76 8.13 -40.09
N VAL A 981 -19.17 9.00 -39.28
CA VAL A 981 -19.53 9.24 -37.87
C VAL A 981 -19.57 10.74 -37.59
N ASN A 982 -20.31 11.14 -36.56
CA ASN A 982 -20.32 12.52 -36.09
C ASN A 982 -19.06 12.81 -35.26
N GLY A 983 -18.34 13.88 -35.58
CA GLY A 983 -17.15 14.27 -34.83
C GLY A 983 -17.44 15.35 -33.81
N TYR A 984 -17.68 14.99 -32.55
CA TYR A 984 -18.00 15.97 -31.51
C TYR A 984 -16.75 16.68 -30.98
N ILE A 985 -15.68 15.93 -30.71
CA ILE A 985 -14.38 16.47 -30.31
C ILE A 985 -13.33 15.94 -31.27
N ILE A 986 -12.73 16.83 -32.05
CA ILE A 986 -11.74 16.53 -33.07
C ILE A 986 -10.41 17.12 -32.61
N LEU A 987 -9.47 16.24 -32.29
CA LEU A 987 -8.13 16.59 -31.83
C LEU A 987 -7.16 16.39 -33.00
N VAL A 988 -6.53 17.46 -33.45
CA VAL A 988 -5.48 17.41 -34.47
C VAL A 988 -4.16 17.05 -33.76
N GLU A 989 -3.64 15.87 -34.06
CA GLU A 989 -2.46 15.30 -33.39
C GLU A 989 -1.16 15.57 -34.15
N LYS A 990 -1.25 15.84 -35.46
CA LYS A 990 -0.11 16.12 -36.33
C LYS A 990 -0.54 16.95 -37.52
#